data_AF-A0A482X576-F1
#
_entry.id   AF-A0A482X576-F1
#
_cell.length_a   1.000
_cell.length_b   1.000
_cell.length_c   1.000
_cell.angle_alpha   90.00
_cell.angle_beta   90.00
_cell.angle_gamma   90.00
#
_symmetry.space_group_name_H-M   'P 1'
#
loop_
_entity.id
_entity.type
_entity.pdbx_description
1 polymer ?
#
loop_
_entity_poly.entity_id
_entity_poly.type
_entity_poly.pdbx_seq_one_letter_code
_entity_poly.pdbx_strand_id
1 'polypeptide(L)'
;MYISVTPIIALYSYILIGSQRSLANPTFAADSLLEVTSTETPKNHDVPHTIDENGGRDLKHNWECQAESDFIQKQIALTSKLLSDGEQVIRKQGALSVDETLLVLGKAGSGKTTLVQFLTQNPKLQSKQVRANTGEYIIEDGEKIGTSATDSFTLYPEIVNYNSFINFCDSPGFHDSRSSAHEVVSMDVMKSITSKFKKVKILLIENHGSLQYGVTKDSFISTLQHLDDFLVDIDKYRDHIVLIATKIPLTYITTEDDINIVSGIVTEEMHIESVMEYLNLTEASIAKKLNHDIGKTKENFYKKVIKLLQSLQTRDENGRATRINVFRRPYKSGPLINMSLLEKNKESLIKTIMNLSSVEVSENDFGLTLSNEAKMYLECLLKLTSDNYKNKINELSLKLNEFVTQKTQSYSSFEQVLSDMKSLYYALKQLSENLDETRNFIEFFEKLNGFISDQKISSHTNSNERIHVLEKYEEMLHKILDTNLVFSPSSWFLPIRQVIKFVEDEMQWYKSLNKFISRLASYQTQKNKTEIFSTVFHQGSISTSDLMDLFMRITENTSSKQFIDAQDITKRRLELESITTTLLLQSNITCDANGRLRVKGFQIRIAEINLENLSDSHCNNIPVKEVALLAVETIFLDEDTTDSFNGVNMFIAAPKWVVIGQRRIVLSGKSGPQANHSYDDGENGKPGLPGDNSGSFFGIGLQFLNGENLYIEMNGGRGGHGSNGAKGAKGDNGRDAGEILGLGLYSDKDKILTFNEGFESDALESGLLIVAEERKLIMAYCPPDDKEVSTRVGLVRKEGECGVEGHPGGLGGEAGIGGFAGDMQLVELGDVSRINIQNKTGSFGTRGSKGENGDKGEDGVECICVQVEGFSGSSRDRSYWKCISVNSTSSACNTCPNVNQTVEIENYMRDGIEQPVPKTSPDFIHYLLDYAILLEAHSNNTLFKTVIDNFEGAIQKKFSYNISEMRLLYFKNSA
;
A
#
# COMPACT_ATOMS: atom_id res chain seq x y z
N MET A 1 34.74 25.47 -25.34
CA MET A 1 35.65 26.62 -25.54
C MET A 1 34.87 27.87 -25.09
N TYR A 2 35.45 28.65 -24.16
CA TYR A 2 34.90 29.80 -23.39
C TYR A 2 33.82 29.46 -22.34
N ILE A 3 34.17 29.19 -21.06
CA ILE A 3 34.61 30.05 -19.91
C ILE A 3 33.41 30.78 -19.29
N SER A 4 32.79 30.26 -18.21
CA SER A 4 33.03 30.51 -16.77
C SER A 4 32.67 31.93 -16.30
N VAL A 5 31.71 32.05 -15.35
CA VAL A 5 31.88 32.76 -14.07
C VAL A 5 30.85 32.21 -13.05
N THR A 6 31.36 31.60 -11.97
CA THR A 6 30.68 31.35 -10.69
C THR A 6 30.72 32.61 -9.83
N PRO A 7 29.88 32.70 -8.77
CA PRO A 7 30.47 33.02 -7.48
C PRO A 7 30.06 32.07 -6.36
N ILE A 8 31.07 31.65 -5.61
CA ILE A 8 31.04 31.15 -4.23
C ILE A 8 31.32 32.36 -3.34
N ILE A 9 30.67 32.41 -2.16
CA ILE A 9 31.11 32.95 -0.84
C ILE A 9 29.83 33.36 -0.07
N ALA A 10 29.63 33.15 1.23
CA ALA A 10 30.02 32.19 2.27
C ALA A 10 29.59 32.82 3.62
N LEU A 11 29.19 31.97 4.57
CA LEU A 11 29.24 32.12 6.04
C LEU A 11 28.51 33.28 6.75
N TYR A 12 27.81 32.95 7.84
CA TYR A 12 27.95 33.39 9.25
C TYR A 12 26.73 32.84 10.03
N SER A 13 26.72 32.33 11.26
CA SER A 13 27.73 31.89 12.22
C SER A 13 27.06 31.16 13.37
N TYR A 14 27.75 30.17 13.91
CA TYR A 14 27.58 29.61 15.25
C TYR A 14 27.70 30.72 16.32
N ILE A 15 26.84 30.70 17.32
CA ILE A 15 27.13 31.26 18.65
C ILE A 15 26.79 30.20 19.71
N LEU A 16 27.86 29.72 20.35
CA LEU A 16 27.89 29.10 21.67
C LEU A 16 27.53 30.17 22.73
N ILE A 17 26.55 29.87 23.59
CA ILE A 17 26.55 30.35 24.97
C ILE A 17 26.28 29.14 25.86
N GLY A 18 27.28 28.80 26.66
CA GLY A 18 27.16 27.82 27.73
C GLY A 18 26.32 28.38 28.88
N SER A 19 25.56 27.49 29.51
CA SER A 19 25.12 27.68 30.89
C SER A 19 25.18 26.32 31.60
N GLN A 20 25.97 26.30 32.66
CA GLN A 20 25.98 25.26 33.68
C GLN A 20 24.56 25.10 34.27
N ARG A 21 24.10 23.85 34.51
CA ARG A 21 23.72 23.38 35.86
C ARG A 21 23.01 22.02 35.84
N SER A 22 23.40 21.24 36.85
CA SER A 22 22.68 20.20 37.59
C SER A 22 22.12 18.99 36.84
N LEU A 23 22.89 17.90 36.94
CA LEU A 23 22.36 16.56 37.15
C LEU A 23 21.38 16.58 38.34
N ALA A 24 20.12 16.31 38.07
CA ALA A 24 19.13 15.94 39.07
C ALA A 24 18.82 14.45 38.90
N ASN A 25 19.37 13.64 39.81
CA ASN A 25 18.93 12.27 40.05
C ASN A 25 17.52 12.32 40.67
N PRO A 26 16.61 11.41 40.29
CA PRO A 26 15.46 11.09 41.12
C PRO A 26 15.86 10.05 42.17
N THR A 27 15.94 10.51 43.42
CA THR A 27 16.02 9.70 44.62
C THR A 27 14.69 8.98 44.84
N PHE A 28 14.70 7.65 44.88
CA PHE A 28 13.73 6.88 45.67
C PHE A 28 14.47 6.36 46.90
N ALA A 29 14.12 6.94 48.05
CA ALA A 29 14.58 6.53 49.35
C ALA A 29 13.60 5.49 49.92
N ALA A 30 14.12 4.36 50.37
CA ALA A 30 13.52 3.55 51.42
C ALA A 30 14.64 2.82 52.18
N ASP A 31 14.60 3.04 53.49
CA ASP A 31 15.08 2.18 54.58
C ASP A 31 16.58 2.11 54.96
N SER A 32 16.83 2.86 56.05
CA SER A 32 17.48 2.44 57.30
C SER A 32 18.86 1.79 57.23
N LEU A 33 19.88 2.63 57.43
CA LEU A 33 21.16 2.24 58.00
C LEU A 33 21.16 2.51 59.50
N LEU A 34 21.34 1.45 60.29
CA LEU A 34 21.93 1.53 61.62
C LEU A 34 23.42 1.22 61.46
N GLU A 35 24.25 2.21 61.76
CA GLU A 35 25.71 2.12 61.86
C GLU A 35 26.13 1.10 62.91
N VAL A 36 27.11 0.25 62.58
CA VAL A 36 28.18 -0.10 63.52
C VAL A 36 29.50 -0.16 62.74
N THR A 37 30.39 0.74 63.14
CA THR A 37 31.81 0.81 62.81
C THR A 37 32.59 -0.34 63.46
N SER A 38 33.53 -0.95 62.75
CA SER A 38 34.87 -1.26 63.27
C SER A 38 35.79 -1.84 62.20
N THR A 39 36.87 -1.11 61.98
CA THR A 39 38.17 -1.54 61.47
C THR A 39 38.70 -2.78 62.18
N GLU A 40 39.30 -3.73 61.44
CA GLU A 40 40.57 -4.39 61.79
C GLU A 40 41.01 -5.38 60.69
N THR A 41 42.22 -5.19 60.18
CA THR A 41 43.09 -6.24 59.59
C THR A 41 44.13 -6.62 60.65
N PRO A 42 45.02 -7.61 60.44
CA PRO A 42 44.93 -8.96 59.84
C PRO A 42 45.49 -10.03 60.81
N LYS A 43 45.37 -11.35 60.53
CA LYS A 43 46.38 -12.35 60.93
C LYS A 43 46.15 -13.76 60.35
N ASN A 44 47.21 -14.30 59.77
CA ASN A 44 47.43 -15.72 59.45
C ASN A 44 47.45 -16.58 60.72
N HIS A 45 46.86 -17.77 60.67
CA HIS A 45 47.35 -18.95 61.38
C HIS A 45 46.99 -20.23 60.60
N ASP A 46 48.04 -20.99 60.27
CA ASP A 46 48.03 -22.37 59.82
C ASP A 46 47.61 -23.35 60.96
N VAL A 47 47.48 -24.62 60.56
CA VAL A 47 47.34 -25.91 61.27
C VAL A 47 45.90 -26.47 61.50
N PRO A 48 45.71 -27.81 61.54
CA PRO A 48 45.01 -28.56 60.49
C PRO A 48 43.77 -29.30 61.02
N HIS A 49 42.66 -29.27 60.30
CA HIS A 49 41.46 -30.01 60.72
C HIS A 49 41.27 -31.31 59.92
N THR A 50 41.54 -32.39 60.65
CA THR A 50 40.99 -33.75 60.58
C THR A 50 39.71 -33.89 59.78
N ILE A 51 39.73 -34.83 58.83
CA ILE A 51 38.57 -35.36 58.11
C ILE A 51 37.75 -36.20 59.08
N ASP A 52 36.56 -35.72 59.43
CA ASP A 52 35.50 -36.55 60.01
C ASP A 52 34.52 -36.90 58.88
N GLU A 53 34.49 -38.19 58.54
CA GLU A 53 33.48 -38.80 57.69
C GLU A 53 32.15 -38.85 58.45
N ASN A 54 31.20 -37.99 58.11
CA ASN A 54 29.76 -38.28 58.16
C ASN A 54 28.93 -37.09 57.66
N GLY A 55 28.21 -37.29 56.56
CA GLY A 55 27.17 -36.34 56.15
C GLY A 55 26.85 -36.39 54.67
N GLY A 56 26.03 -37.36 54.26
CA GLY A 56 25.29 -37.28 53.01
C GLY A 56 24.35 -36.07 53.04
N ARG A 57 24.72 -35.01 52.33
CA ARG A 57 23.81 -33.99 51.80
C ARG A 57 24.32 -33.60 50.43
N ASP A 58 23.47 -33.75 49.43
CA ASP A 58 23.62 -33.15 48.11
C ASP A 58 23.78 -31.63 48.26
N LEU A 59 25.02 -31.17 48.34
CA LEU A 59 25.37 -29.76 48.16
C LEU A 59 25.22 -29.47 46.66
N LYS A 60 24.02 -29.03 46.25
CA LYS A 60 23.85 -28.23 45.04
C LYS A 60 24.70 -26.97 45.21
N HIS A 61 25.94 -27.00 44.72
CA HIS A 61 26.70 -25.78 44.48
C HIS A 61 26.03 -25.03 43.32
N ASN A 62 25.15 -24.09 43.67
CA ASN A 62 24.59 -23.11 42.74
C ASN A 62 25.72 -22.16 42.30
N TRP A 63 26.43 -22.50 41.22
CA TRP A 63 27.17 -21.47 40.49
C TRP A 63 26.16 -20.61 39.74
N GLU A 64 26.11 -19.33 40.07
CA GLU A 64 25.40 -18.36 39.24
C GLU A 64 26.23 -18.12 37.98
N CYS A 65 25.78 -18.70 36.85
CA CYS A 65 26.31 -18.39 35.52
C CYS A 65 26.00 -16.92 35.17
N GLN A 66 26.77 -15.98 35.72
CA GLN A 66 26.69 -14.57 35.42
C GLN A 66 27.67 -14.24 34.28
N ALA A 67 27.18 -13.58 33.23
CA ALA A 67 27.98 -13.16 32.08
C ALA A 67 29.15 -12.22 32.46
N GLU A 68 29.03 -11.56 33.60
CA GLU A 68 29.99 -10.59 34.14
C GLU A 68 31.09 -11.26 35.00
N SER A 69 31.02 -12.58 35.21
CA SER A 69 32.06 -13.31 35.94
C SER A 69 33.38 -13.33 35.14
N ASP A 70 34.42 -12.70 35.69
CA ASP A 70 35.79 -12.72 35.15
C ASP A 70 36.29 -14.14 34.84
N PHE A 71 35.89 -15.12 35.67
CA PHE A 71 36.26 -16.52 35.47
C PHE A 71 35.61 -17.09 34.19
N ILE A 72 34.31 -16.89 34.01
CA ILE A 72 33.56 -17.39 32.86
C ILE A 72 34.02 -16.71 31.57
N GLN A 73 34.27 -15.39 31.58
CA GLN A 73 34.78 -14.69 30.39
C GLN A 73 36.16 -15.17 29.96
N LYS A 74 37.07 -15.42 30.92
CA LYS A 74 38.39 -16.00 30.63
C LYS A 74 38.28 -17.40 30.05
N GLN A 75 37.39 -18.24 30.58
CA GLN A 75 37.16 -19.58 30.03
C GLN A 75 36.52 -19.52 28.64
N ILE A 76 35.57 -18.62 28.37
CA ILE A 76 34.99 -18.41 27.02
C ILE A 76 36.08 -18.01 26.01
N ALA A 77 36.88 -16.99 26.33
CA ALA A 77 37.96 -16.56 25.42
C ALA A 77 38.96 -17.69 25.12
N LEU A 78 39.27 -18.51 26.13
CA LEU A 78 40.09 -19.70 25.99
C LEU A 78 39.42 -20.76 25.12
N THR A 79 38.15 -21.09 25.36
CA THR A 79 37.39 -22.07 24.57
C THR A 79 37.32 -21.70 23.10
N SER A 80 37.05 -20.43 22.75
CA SER A 80 37.07 -19.96 21.35
C SER A 80 38.41 -20.23 20.66
N LYS A 81 39.52 -19.97 21.37
CA LYS A 81 40.87 -20.20 20.86
C LYS A 81 41.14 -21.70 20.66
N LEU A 82 40.82 -22.50 21.67
CA LEU A 82 41.03 -23.95 21.65
C LEU A 82 40.18 -24.62 20.56
N LEU A 83 38.92 -24.22 20.36
CA LEU A 83 38.07 -24.75 19.28
C LEU A 83 38.69 -24.50 17.90
N SER A 84 39.19 -23.28 17.66
CA SER A 84 39.88 -22.96 16.41
C SER A 84 41.15 -23.80 16.19
N ASP A 85 41.91 -24.06 17.25
CA ASP A 85 43.10 -24.92 17.18
C ASP A 85 42.71 -26.38 16.93
N GLY A 86 41.67 -26.87 17.61
CA GLY A 86 41.12 -28.23 17.45
C GLY A 86 40.59 -28.51 16.04
N GLU A 87 39.88 -27.56 15.42
CA GLU A 87 39.44 -27.68 14.03
C GLU A 87 40.63 -27.87 13.06
N GLN A 88 41.72 -27.13 13.27
CA GLN A 88 42.93 -27.31 12.46
C GLN A 88 43.51 -28.70 12.63
N VAL A 89 43.45 -29.26 13.85
CA VAL A 89 43.89 -30.63 14.13
C VAL A 89 43.01 -31.65 13.40
N ILE A 90 41.68 -31.51 13.48
CA ILE A 90 40.72 -32.40 12.78
C ILE A 90 40.95 -32.37 11.27
N ARG A 91 41.18 -31.18 10.69
CA ARG A 91 41.47 -31.01 9.24
C ARG A 91 42.80 -31.62 8.84
N LYS A 92 43.87 -31.39 9.62
CA LYS A 92 45.21 -31.94 9.35
C LYS A 92 45.24 -33.47 9.42
N GLN A 93 44.41 -34.07 10.27
CA GLN A 93 44.36 -35.52 10.45
C GLN A 93 43.43 -36.25 9.46
N GLY A 94 42.88 -35.57 8.45
CA GLY A 94 42.30 -36.17 7.23
C GLY A 94 41.27 -37.30 7.41
N ALA A 95 41.02 -38.05 6.34
CA ALA A 95 40.34 -39.34 6.41
C ALA A 95 41.36 -40.40 6.82
N LEU A 96 40.97 -41.34 7.70
CA LEU A 96 41.86 -42.42 8.13
C LEU A 96 42.25 -43.25 6.90
N SER A 97 43.56 -43.40 6.69
CA SER A 97 44.14 -44.17 5.58
C SER A 97 43.90 -45.66 5.69
N VAL A 98 43.42 -46.14 6.86
CA VAL A 98 43.32 -47.56 7.19
C VAL A 98 42.12 -47.85 8.10
N ASP A 99 41.61 -49.09 8.05
CA ASP A 99 40.38 -49.50 8.73
C ASP A 99 40.56 -49.83 10.23
N GLU A 100 41.75 -50.20 10.71
CA GLU A 100 42.01 -50.56 12.11
C GLU A 100 42.76 -49.47 12.88
N THR A 101 42.24 -49.10 14.07
CA THR A 101 42.84 -48.11 14.97
C THR A 101 43.09 -48.68 16.37
N LEU A 102 44.30 -48.49 16.89
CA LEU A 102 44.67 -48.73 18.28
C LEU A 102 44.41 -47.48 19.10
N LEU A 103 43.32 -47.47 19.85
CA LEU A 103 42.94 -46.38 20.73
C LEU A 103 43.65 -46.52 22.08
N VAL A 104 44.52 -45.57 22.41
CA VAL A 104 45.32 -45.59 23.64
C VAL A 104 44.66 -44.71 24.68
N LEU A 105 44.18 -45.28 25.79
CA LEU A 105 43.41 -44.58 26.85
C LEU A 105 44.11 -44.66 28.20
N GLY A 106 43.81 -43.72 29.10
CA GLY A 106 44.38 -43.68 30.45
C GLY A 106 44.53 -42.27 31.00
N LYS A 107 44.85 -42.15 32.29
CA LYS A 107 45.02 -40.86 32.97
C LYS A 107 46.14 -40.00 32.38
N ALA A 108 46.09 -38.68 32.61
CA ALA A 108 47.22 -37.81 32.32
C ALA A 108 48.48 -38.31 33.03
N GLY A 109 49.63 -38.29 32.32
CA GLY A 109 50.89 -38.78 32.87
C GLY A 109 51.03 -40.31 33.03
N SER A 110 50.06 -41.13 32.56
CA SER A 110 50.18 -42.61 32.61
C SER A 110 51.21 -43.18 31.63
N GLY A 111 51.69 -42.38 30.66
CA GLY A 111 52.72 -42.78 29.70
C GLY A 111 52.20 -43.15 28.30
N LYS A 112 50.99 -42.72 27.92
CA LYS A 112 50.37 -42.98 26.61
C LYS A 112 51.25 -42.53 25.43
N THR A 113 51.54 -41.24 25.35
CA THR A 113 52.40 -40.64 24.31
C THR A 113 53.78 -41.28 24.28
N THR A 114 54.35 -41.57 25.45
CA THR A 114 55.65 -42.27 25.57
C THR A 114 55.59 -43.67 24.96
N LEU A 115 54.54 -44.43 25.27
CA LEU A 115 54.35 -45.78 24.72
C LEU A 115 54.13 -45.74 23.21
N VAL A 116 53.27 -44.85 22.70
CA VAL A 116 52.99 -44.72 21.27
C VAL A 116 54.29 -44.41 20.52
N GLN A 117 55.03 -43.38 20.94
CA GLN A 117 56.29 -43.02 20.30
C GLN A 117 57.34 -44.13 20.38
N PHE A 118 57.36 -44.88 21.48
CA PHE A 118 58.28 -46.00 21.67
C PHE A 118 57.96 -47.14 20.70
N LEU A 119 56.69 -47.51 20.56
CA LEU A 119 56.24 -48.54 19.63
C LEU A 119 56.45 -48.12 18.18
N THR A 120 56.24 -46.84 17.84
CA THR A 120 56.47 -46.29 16.49
C THR A 120 57.93 -45.95 16.21
N GLN A 121 58.85 -46.25 17.13
CA GLN A 121 60.30 -46.10 16.96
C GLN A 121 60.76 -44.65 16.69
N ASN A 122 60.23 -43.68 17.45
CA ASN A 122 60.68 -42.30 17.33
C ASN A 122 62.18 -42.19 17.71
N PRO A 123 63.07 -41.80 16.76
CA PRO A 123 64.51 -41.74 17.02
C PRO A 123 64.91 -40.63 18.02
N LYS A 124 64.00 -39.69 18.31
CA LYS A 124 64.24 -38.61 19.28
C LYS A 124 64.09 -39.07 20.74
N LEU A 125 63.58 -40.27 21.01
CA LEU A 125 63.38 -40.75 22.37
C LEU A 125 64.71 -40.99 23.10
N GLN A 126 64.92 -40.22 24.17
CA GLN A 126 66.09 -40.32 25.03
C GLN A 126 65.70 -40.58 26.48
N SER A 127 66.55 -41.33 27.15
CA SER A 127 66.50 -41.51 28.59
C SER A 127 67.47 -40.55 29.26
N LYS A 128 66.98 -39.83 30.28
CA LYS A 128 67.75 -38.91 31.08
C LYS A 128 67.63 -39.25 32.56
N GLN A 129 68.75 -39.21 33.25
CA GLN A 129 68.79 -39.41 34.69
C GLN A 129 68.21 -38.17 35.40
N VAL A 130 67.23 -38.38 36.29
CA VAL A 130 66.54 -37.28 37.00
C VAL A 130 67.46 -36.64 38.04
N ARG A 131 68.16 -37.47 38.82
CA ARG A 131 69.13 -37.06 39.84
C ARG A 131 70.29 -38.05 39.87
N ALA A 132 71.52 -37.56 39.96
CA ALA A 132 72.71 -38.40 40.08
C ALA A 132 72.56 -39.40 41.24
N ASN A 133 73.00 -40.64 41.03
CA ASN A 133 73.01 -41.74 42.02
C ASN A 133 71.64 -42.21 42.55
N THR A 134 70.52 -41.75 41.99
CA THR A 134 69.18 -42.23 42.40
C THR A 134 68.70 -43.46 41.63
N GLY A 135 69.33 -43.79 40.50
CA GLY A 135 68.84 -44.84 39.59
C GLY A 135 67.53 -44.48 38.88
N GLU A 136 67.02 -43.25 39.03
CA GLU A 136 65.78 -42.81 38.41
C GLU A 136 66.02 -42.18 37.03
N TYR A 137 65.35 -42.73 36.02
CA TYR A 137 65.40 -42.27 34.64
C TYR A 137 64.02 -41.87 34.15
N ILE A 138 63.97 -40.77 33.39
CA ILE A 138 62.79 -40.29 32.67
C ILE A 138 63.02 -40.40 31.17
N ILE A 139 61.94 -40.55 30.41
CA ILE A 139 61.95 -40.53 28.95
C ILE A 139 61.54 -39.14 28.50
N GLU A 140 62.33 -38.54 27.60
CA GLU A 140 62.02 -37.27 26.95
C GLU A 140 62.26 -37.36 25.43
N ASP A 141 61.52 -36.58 24.65
CA ASP A 141 61.71 -36.41 23.21
C ASP A 141 62.10 -34.96 22.83
N GLY A 142 62.15 -34.07 23.82
CA GLY A 142 62.41 -32.63 23.67
C GLY A 142 61.24 -31.82 23.12
N GLU A 143 60.09 -32.44 22.84
CA GLU A 143 58.96 -31.80 22.15
C GLU A 143 57.59 -32.13 22.78
N LYS A 144 57.16 -33.39 22.76
CA LYS A 144 55.78 -33.81 23.12
C LYS A 144 55.67 -34.51 24.46
N ILE A 145 56.74 -35.12 24.96
CA ILE A 145 56.72 -35.84 26.24
C ILE A 145 57.07 -34.88 27.37
N GLY A 146 56.08 -34.55 28.19
CA GLY A 146 56.27 -33.74 29.39
C GLY A 146 57.07 -34.45 30.47
N THR A 147 57.97 -33.70 31.12
CA THR A 147 58.82 -34.19 32.22
C THR A 147 58.32 -33.77 33.60
N SER A 148 57.28 -32.91 33.69
CA SER A 148 56.62 -32.54 34.94
C SER A 148 55.41 -33.45 35.22
N ALA A 149 55.09 -33.65 36.49
CA ALA A 149 53.90 -34.40 36.91
C ALA A 149 52.59 -33.61 36.72
N THR A 150 52.69 -32.30 36.43
CA THR A 150 51.57 -31.34 36.46
C THR A 150 51.16 -30.82 35.09
N ASP A 151 52.02 -30.91 34.06
CA ASP A 151 51.75 -30.33 32.73
C ASP A 151 51.56 -31.44 31.68
N SER A 152 50.30 -31.67 31.27
CA SER A 152 49.97 -32.54 30.15
C SER A 152 50.12 -31.78 28.82
N PHE A 153 51.01 -32.24 27.94
CA PHE A 153 51.23 -31.63 26.61
C PHE A 153 50.20 -32.09 25.57
N THR A 154 49.68 -33.33 25.69
CA THR A 154 48.70 -33.91 24.76
C THR A 154 47.31 -33.35 25.06
N LEU A 155 46.90 -32.31 24.32
CA LEU A 155 45.56 -31.70 24.41
C LEU A 155 44.56 -32.32 23.43
N TYR A 156 45.00 -32.58 22.21
CA TYR A 156 44.15 -33.15 21.18
C TYR A 156 44.60 -34.57 20.86
N PRO A 157 43.66 -35.47 20.51
CA PRO A 157 44.02 -36.78 20.00
C PRO A 157 44.88 -36.67 18.74
N GLU A 158 45.89 -37.51 18.64
CA GLU A 158 46.80 -37.57 17.49
C GLU A 158 46.81 -38.96 16.85
N ILE A 159 46.48 -39.01 15.55
CA ILE A 159 46.62 -40.22 14.74
C ILE A 159 48.07 -40.36 14.28
N VAL A 160 48.72 -41.46 14.68
CA VAL A 160 50.09 -41.81 14.32
C VAL A 160 50.08 -43.11 13.53
N ASN A 161 50.53 -43.08 12.28
CA ASN A 161 50.62 -44.27 11.43
C ASN A 161 51.70 -45.21 11.95
N TYR A 162 51.35 -46.45 12.29
CA TYR A 162 52.32 -47.47 12.69
C TYR A 162 52.83 -48.26 11.50
N ASN A 163 51.91 -48.75 10.67
CA ASN A 163 52.21 -49.47 9.43
C ASN A 163 51.06 -49.25 8.42
N SER A 164 51.07 -49.98 7.30
CA SER A 164 50.03 -49.86 6.26
C SER A 164 48.64 -50.37 6.66
N PHE A 165 48.51 -51.01 7.83
CA PHE A 165 47.30 -51.70 8.28
C PHE A 165 46.73 -51.15 9.60
N ILE A 166 47.51 -50.40 10.38
CA ILE A 166 47.17 -50.01 11.75
C ILE A 166 47.62 -48.58 12.04
N ASN A 167 46.72 -47.80 12.62
CA ASN A 167 46.99 -46.48 13.17
C ASN A 167 46.90 -46.48 14.69
N PHE A 168 47.78 -45.75 15.39
CA PHE A 168 47.58 -45.41 16.79
C PHE A 168 46.77 -44.12 16.91
N CYS A 169 45.87 -44.05 17.88
CA CYS A 169 45.27 -42.82 18.35
C CYS A 169 45.80 -42.54 19.77
N ASP A 170 46.76 -41.62 19.88
CA ASP A 170 47.23 -41.12 21.18
C ASP A 170 46.19 -40.14 21.74
N SER A 171 45.47 -40.54 22.78
CA SER A 171 44.39 -39.73 23.36
C SER A 171 44.90 -38.75 24.44
N PRO A 172 44.19 -37.64 24.68
CA PRO A 172 44.39 -36.85 25.89
C PRO A 172 44.14 -37.70 27.16
N GLY A 173 44.64 -37.24 28.30
CA GLY A 173 44.33 -37.90 29.58
C GLY A 173 42.85 -37.82 29.94
N PHE A 174 42.34 -38.84 30.64
CA PHE A 174 41.06 -38.71 31.35
C PHE A 174 41.12 -37.52 32.31
N HIS A 175 40.11 -36.65 32.24
CA HIS A 175 39.99 -35.38 32.98
C HIS A 175 41.23 -34.49 32.86
N ASP A 176 41.26 -33.64 31.83
CA ASP A 176 42.33 -32.66 31.64
C ASP A 176 42.41 -31.72 32.86
N SER A 177 43.55 -31.75 33.56
CA SER A 177 43.75 -30.97 34.78
C SER A 177 43.99 -29.48 34.54
N ARG A 178 44.04 -29.01 33.28
CA ARG A 178 44.35 -27.60 32.96
C ARG A 178 43.17 -26.67 33.20
N SER A 179 42.01 -26.96 32.61
CA SER A 179 40.75 -26.24 32.87
C SER A 179 39.56 -26.94 32.22
N SER A 180 38.34 -26.58 32.66
CA SER A 180 37.09 -27.02 32.03
C SER A 180 37.04 -26.74 30.52
N ALA A 181 37.56 -25.60 30.06
CA ALA A 181 37.66 -25.31 28.62
C ALA A 181 38.53 -26.32 27.85
N HIS A 182 39.69 -26.71 28.39
CA HIS A 182 40.56 -27.70 27.76
C HIS A 182 39.87 -29.07 27.70
N GLU A 183 39.19 -29.46 28.78
CA GLU A 183 38.48 -30.73 28.85
C GLU A 183 37.33 -30.79 27.83
N VAL A 184 36.47 -29.77 27.80
CA VAL A 184 35.33 -29.70 26.87
C VAL A 184 35.79 -29.75 25.42
N VAL A 185 36.78 -28.94 25.03
CA VAL A 185 37.26 -28.89 23.65
C VAL A 185 38.02 -30.16 23.26
N SER A 186 38.86 -30.70 24.16
CA SER A 186 39.56 -31.96 23.88
C SER A 186 38.58 -33.11 23.63
N MET A 187 37.47 -33.16 24.36
CA MET A 187 36.42 -34.15 24.18
C MET A 187 35.59 -33.93 22.90
N ASP A 188 35.32 -32.68 22.50
CA ASP A 188 34.71 -32.36 21.19
C ASP A 188 35.58 -32.88 20.03
N VAL A 189 36.88 -32.61 20.08
CA VAL A 189 37.84 -33.10 19.10
C VAL A 189 37.94 -34.63 19.16
N MET A 190 37.93 -35.23 20.35
CA MET A 190 37.93 -36.68 20.54
C MET A 190 36.71 -37.34 19.90
N LYS A 191 35.52 -36.79 20.09
CA LYS A 191 34.29 -37.28 19.47
C LYS A 191 34.35 -37.16 17.94
N SER A 192 34.89 -36.06 17.45
CA SER A 192 35.08 -35.82 16.01
C SER A 192 36.11 -36.76 15.36
N ILE A 193 37.13 -37.23 16.08
CA ILE A 193 38.09 -38.22 15.56
C ILE A 193 37.56 -39.65 15.68
N THR A 194 37.00 -40.01 16.84
CA THR A 194 36.50 -41.37 17.11
C THR A 194 35.33 -41.76 16.21
N SER A 195 34.49 -40.80 15.79
CA SER A 195 33.43 -41.01 14.78
C SER A 195 33.94 -41.47 13.41
N LYS A 196 35.24 -41.33 13.14
CA LYS A 196 35.86 -41.83 11.90
C LYS A 196 36.32 -43.29 12.01
N PHE A 197 36.36 -43.87 13.21
CA PHE A 197 36.88 -45.22 13.43
C PHE A 197 35.93 -46.27 12.84
N LYS A 198 36.49 -47.27 12.15
CA LYS A 198 35.73 -48.43 11.65
C LYS A 198 35.92 -49.65 12.53
N LYS A 199 37.18 -49.97 12.85
CA LYS A 199 37.56 -51.06 13.75
C LYS A 199 38.55 -50.56 14.79
N VAL A 200 38.36 -50.96 16.04
CA VAL A 200 39.18 -50.48 17.16
C VAL A 200 39.74 -51.62 18.01
N LYS A 201 40.94 -51.40 18.55
CA LYS A 201 41.58 -52.12 19.65
C LYS A 201 41.91 -51.12 20.73
N ILE A 202 41.73 -51.48 22.01
CA ILE A 202 41.90 -50.50 23.10
C ILE A 202 43.11 -50.89 23.97
N LEU A 203 44.02 -49.95 24.14
CA LEU A 203 45.13 -50.04 25.08
C LEU A 203 44.82 -49.19 26.30
N LEU A 204 44.54 -49.85 27.43
CA LEU A 204 44.32 -49.19 28.71
C LEU A 204 45.65 -49.05 29.44
N ILE A 205 46.12 -47.82 29.61
CA ILE A 205 47.43 -47.51 30.17
C ILE A 205 47.29 -47.04 31.62
N GLU A 206 47.90 -47.77 32.55
CA GLU A 206 47.87 -47.46 33.98
C GLU A 206 49.28 -47.46 34.57
N ASN A 207 49.54 -46.61 35.56
CA ASN A 207 50.81 -46.62 36.28
C ASN A 207 50.90 -47.89 37.14
N HIS A 208 52.01 -48.62 37.08
CA HIS A 208 52.21 -49.81 37.90
C HIS A 208 52.01 -49.55 39.40
N GLY A 209 52.37 -48.37 39.91
CA GLY A 209 52.12 -48.00 41.31
C GLY A 209 50.62 -47.93 41.68
N SER A 210 49.71 -47.69 40.72
CA SER A 210 48.25 -47.77 40.92
C SER A 210 47.73 -49.21 40.95
N LEU A 211 48.52 -50.17 40.45
CA LEU A 211 48.18 -51.60 40.36
C LEU A 211 48.86 -52.42 41.46
N GLN A 212 49.22 -51.76 42.57
CA GLN A 212 49.87 -52.37 43.73
C GLN A 212 49.03 -52.18 44.99
N TYR A 213 49.12 -53.14 45.90
CA TYR A 213 48.42 -53.09 47.18
C TYR A 213 49.06 -52.07 48.12
N GLY A 214 48.25 -51.26 48.81
CA GLY A 214 48.69 -50.37 49.90
C GLY A 214 49.11 -48.94 49.53
N VAL A 215 49.22 -48.60 48.23
CA VAL A 215 49.69 -47.25 47.82
C VAL A 215 48.53 -46.29 47.53
N THR A 216 47.55 -46.66 46.70
CA THR A 216 46.33 -45.85 46.44
C THR A 216 45.15 -46.74 45.99
N LYS A 217 44.23 -47.09 46.90
CA LYS A 217 43.14 -48.05 46.59
C LYS A 217 42.13 -47.55 45.54
N ASP A 218 41.99 -46.23 45.38
CA ASP A 218 40.93 -45.65 44.53
C ASP A 218 41.41 -45.24 43.13
N SER A 219 42.71 -45.28 42.86
CA SER A 219 43.27 -44.77 41.59
C SER A 219 42.82 -45.61 40.38
N PHE A 220 42.98 -46.94 40.44
CA PHE A 220 42.61 -47.79 39.31
C PHE A 220 41.09 -47.89 39.10
N ILE A 221 40.30 -47.92 40.18
CA ILE A 221 38.84 -47.88 40.09
C ILE A 221 38.35 -46.61 39.38
N SER A 222 38.98 -45.45 39.65
CA SER A 222 38.70 -44.21 38.92
C SER A 222 39.02 -44.35 37.42
N THR A 223 40.12 -44.99 37.05
CA THR A 223 40.43 -45.27 35.63
C THR A 223 39.35 -46.14 34.97
N LEU A 224 38.85 -47.16 35.66
CA LEU A 224 37.77 -48.02 35.17
C LEU A 224 36.43 -47.27 35.06
N GLN A 225 36.16 -46.34 35.98
CA GLN A 225 35.01 -45.44 35.92
C GLN A 225 35.05 -44.59 34.64
N HIS A 226 36.18 -43.94 34.36
CA HIS A 226 36.35 -43.15 33.14
C HIS A 226 36.25 -44.00 31.87
N LEU A 227 36.70 -45.26 31.93
CA LEU A 227 36.56 -46.17 30.81
C LEU A 227 35.09 -46.56 30.55
N ASP A 228 34.28 -46.82 31.58
CA ASP A 228 32.85 -47.08 31.43
C ASP A 228 32.07 -45.83 30.96
N ASP A 229 32.46 -44.64 31.43
CA ASP A 229 31.86 -43.38 30.97
C ASP A 229 32.22 -43.10 29.49
N PHE A 230 33.43 -43.48 29.06
CA PHE A 230 33.88 -43.32 27.67
C PHE A 230 33.32 -44.40 26.74
N LEU A 231 33.18 -45.65 27.18
CA LEU A 231 32.64 -46.76 26.38
C LEU A 231 31.19 -47.00 26.77
N VAL A 232 30.26 -46.41 26.01
CA VAL A 232 28.81 -46.45 26.29
C VAL A 232 28.34 -47.88 26.59
N ASP A 233 28.86 -48.84 25.81
CA ASP A 233 28.74 -50.27 26.07
C ASP A 233 30.12 -50.94 26.25
N ILE A 234 30.70 -50.82 27.45
CA ILE A 234 31.97 -51.49 27.79
C ILE A 234 31.93 -53.02 27.61
N ASP A 235 30.75 -53.66 27.67
CA ASP A 235 30.62 -55.11 27.50
C ASP A 235 30.92 -55.52 26.05
N LYS A 236 30.60 -54.68 25.07
CA LYS A 236 31.00 -54.86 23.65
C LYS A 236 32.52 -54.85 23.47
N TYR A 237 33.24 -54.07 24.28
CA TYR A 237 34.67 -53.80 24.11
C TYR A 237 35.59 -54.57 25.05
N ARG A 238 35.09 -55.14 26.15
CA ARG A 238 35.91 -55.81 27.18
C ARG A 238 36.86 -56.84 26.58
N ASP A 239 36.40 -57.56 25.56
CA ASP A 239 37.17 -58.62 24.91
C ASP A 239 38.21 -58.10 23.89
N HIS A 240 38.34 -56.78 23.77
CA HIS A 240 39.23 -56.06 22.85
C HIS A 240 40.07 -54.98 23.56
N ILE A 241 40.24 -55.12 24.88
CA ILE A 241 41.06 -54.26 25.73
C ILE A 241 42.29 -55.02 26.25
N VAL A 242 43.46 -54.37 26.19
CA VAL A 242 44.70 -54.81 26.84
C VAL A 242 45.11 -53.79 27.90
N LEU A 243 45.44 -54.25 29.11
CA LEU A 243 46.00 -53.43 30.18
C LEU A 243 47.53 -53.40 30.07
N ILE A 244 48.11 -52.20 30.00
CA ILE A 244 49.57 -52.01 30.02
C ILE A 244 49.95 -51.26 31.29
N ALA A 245 50.65 -51.96 32.18
CA ALA A 245 51.20 -51.37 33.39
C ALA A 245 52.53 -50.67 33.09
N THR A 246 52.56 -49.34 33.18
CA THR A 246 53.73 -48.53 32.80
C THR A 246 54.60 -48.18 34.01
N LYS A 247 55.75 -47.55 33.72
CA LYS A 247 56.68 -47.03 34.74
C LYS A 247 57.22 -48.13 35.66
N ILE A 248 57.36 -49.34 35.14
CA ILE A 248 57.86 -50.51 35.88
C ILE A 248 59.35 -50.27 36.22
N PRO A 249 59.72 -50.27 37.51
CA PRO A 249 61.10 -50.07 37.92
C PRO A 249 61.97 -51.29 37.55
N LEU A 250 63.28 -51.08 37.47
CA LEU A 250 64.24 -52.19 37.43
C LEU A 250 64.43 -52.70 38.86
N THR A 251 63.81 -53.83 39.19
CA THR A 251 63.90 -54.45 40.52
C THR A 251 64.75 -55.71 40.48
N TYR A 252 65.61 -55.88 41.48
CA TYR A 252 66.45 -57.06 41.66
C TYR A 252 65.81 -58.01 42.67
N ILE A 253 65.99 -59.33 42.45
CA ILE A 253 65.55 -60.36 43.38
C ILE A 253 66.66 -60.56 44.41
N THR A 254 66.39 -60.18 45.67
CA THR A 254 67.27 -60.45 46.81
C THR A 254 66.85 -61.76 47.48
N THR A 255 67.79 -62.57 47.94
CA THR A 255 67.48 -63.76 48.75
C THR A 255 66.98 -63.35 50.13
N GLU A 256 66.02 -64.09 50.70
CA GLU A 256 65.32 -63.76 51.97
C GLU A 256 66.27 -63.50 53.16
N ASP A 257 67.49 -64.04 53.12
CA ASP A 257 68.48 -63.94 54.20
C ASP A 257 69.63 -62.94 53.97
N ASP A 258 69.78 -62.34 52.77
CA ASP A 258 70.86 -61.38 52.51
C ASP A 258 70.52 -60.38 51.38
N ILE A 259 70.42 -59.10 51.74
CA ILE A 259 70.12 -57.98 50.83
C ILE A 259 71.25 -57.77 49.81
N ASN A 260 72.45 -58.28 50.09
CA ASN A 260 73.63 -58.09 49.24
C ASN A 260 73.79 -59.14 48.12
N ILE A 261 72.95 -60.19 48.10
CA ILE A 261 73.02 -61.26 47.08
C ILE A 261 71.87 -61.10 46.09
N VAL A 262 72.20 -60.55 44.91
CA VAL A 262 71.27 -60.43 43.78
C VAL A 262 71.20 -61.75 43.03
N SER A 263 70.06 -62.44 43.15
CA SER A 263 69.80 -63.73 42.49
C SER A 263 69.24 -63.60 41.07
N GLY A 264 68.79 -62.39 40.68
CA GLY A 264 68.26 -62.11 39.34
C GLY A 264 67.58 -60.74 39.25
N ILE A 265 66.98 -60.45 38.09
CA ILE A 265 66.13 -59.28 37.86
C ILE A 265 64.69 -59.77 37.80
N VAL A 266 63.75 -59.04 38.39
CA VAL A 266 62.31 -59.33 38.29
C VAL A 266 61.90 -59.26 36.81
N THR A 267 61.44 -60.40 36.28
CA THR A 267 61.07 -60.53 34.86
C THR A 267 59.74 -59.84 34.55
N GLU A 268 59.41 -59.71 33.26
CA GLU A 268 58.13 -59.12 32.85
C GLU A 268 56.97 -60.00 33.33
N GLU A 269 57.11 -61.32 33.21
CA GLU A 269 56.14 -62.31 33.67
C GLU A 269 55.87 -62.18 35.17
N MET A 270 56.90 -61.96 36.01
CA MET A 270 56.70 -61.75 37.45
C MET A 270 55.87 -60.49 37.75
N HIS A 271 56.11 -59.39 37.03
CA HIS A 271 55.29 -58.17 37.17
C HIS A 271 53.86 -58.39 36.68
N ILE A 272 53.67 -59.11 35.57
CA ILE A 272 52.35 -59.47 35.05
C ILE A 272 51.57 -60.29 36.07
N GLU A 273 52.18 -61.29 36.71
CA GLU A 273 51.54 -62.10 37.75
C GLU A 273 51.18 -61.27 38.99
N SER A 274 52.03 -60.30 39.37
CA SER A 274 51.70 -59.35 40.44
C SER A 274 50.49 -58.47 40.11
N VAL A 275 50.38 -57.99 38.86
CA VAL A 275 49.20 -57.25 38.39
C VAL A 275 47.96 -58.16 38.38
N MET A 276 48.08 -59.41 37.93
CA MET A 276 46.99 -60.40 37.95
C MET A 276 46.45 -60.63 39.35
N GLU A 277 47.32 -60.79 40.35
CA GLU A 277 46.92 -60.93 41.74
C GLU A 277 46.17 -59.69 42.24
N TYR A 278 46.64 -58.49 41.92
CA TYR A 278 45.95 -57.24 42.24
C TYR A 278 44.55 -57.18 41.61
N LEU A 279 44.40 -57.58 40.34
CA LEU A 279 43.08 -57.62 39.68
C LEU A 279 42.14 -58.61 40.36
N ASN A 280 42.61 -59.82 40.72
CA ASN A 280 41.82 -60.82 41.45
C ASN A 280 41.30 -60.27 42.79
N LEU A 281 42.18 -59.60 43.55
CA LEU A 281 41.81 -58.98 44.82
C LEU A 281 40.81 -57.83 44.63
N THR A 282 40.98 -57.05 43.56
CA THR A 282 40.09 -55.94 43.20
C THR A 282 38.69 -56.45 42.82
N GLU A 283 38.61 -57.49 41.99
CA GLU A 283 37.36 -58.17 41.64
C GLU A 283 36.63 -58.67 42.89
N ALA A 284 37.33 -59.40 43.77
CA ALA A 284 36.78 -59.91 45.01
C ALA A 284 36.28 -58.79 45.94
N SER A 285 36.98 -57.65 45.97
CA SER A 285 36.59 -56.46 46.73
C SER A 285 35.31 -55.82 46.18
N ILE A 286 35.19 -55.66 44.85
CA ILE A 286 34.00 -55.13 44.19
C ILE A 286 32.80 -56.08 44.36
N ALA A 287 33.01 -57.38 44.21
CA ALA A 287 31.97 -58.40 44.40
C ALA A 287 31.38 -58.36 45.83
N LYS A 288 32.21 -58.10 46.85
CA LYS A 288 31.72 -57.89 48.23
C LYS A 288 30.86 -56.63 48.37
N LYS A 289 31.20 -55.55 47.66
CA LYS A 289 30.41 -54.30 47.67
C LYS A 289 29.02 -54.47 47.03
N LEU A 290 28.87 -55.36 46.06
CA LEU A 290 27.56 -55.68 45.45
C LEU A 290 26.56 -56.35 46.40
N ASN A 291 27.03 -56.96 47.50
CA ASN A 291 26.17 -57.58 48.51
C ASN A 291 25.62 -56.57 49.55
N HIS A 292 25.99 -55.29 49.42
CA HIS A 292 25.50 -54.20 50.29
C HIS A 292 24.45 -53.38 49.53
N ASP A 293 23.62 -52.63 50.27
CA ASP A 293 22.66 -51.71 49.67
C ASP A 293 23.40 -50.52 49.02
N ILE A 294 23.53 -50.57 47.69
CA ILE A 294 24.20 -49.55 46.88
C ILE A 294 23.26 -49.09 45.77
N GLY A 295 23.29 -47.80 45.42
CA GLY A 295 22.42 -47.24 44.39
C GLY A 295 22.57 -47.93 43.01
N LYS A 296 21.46 -48.02 42.27
CA LYS A 296 21.32 -48.72 40.98
C LYS A 296 22.41 -48.39 39.95
N THR A 297 22.86 -47.13 39.89
CA THR A 297 23.96 -46.68 39.01
C THR A 297 25.30 -47.31 39.38
N LYS A 298 25.66 -47.34 40.67
CA LYS A 298 26.89 -47.98 41.16
C LYS A 298 26.84 -49.50 40.99
N GLU A 299 25.68 -50.10 41.21
CA GLU A 299 25.47 -51.54 40.99
C GLU A 299 25.74 -51.92 39.53
N ASN A 300 25.20 -51.16 38.57
CA ASN A 300 25.40 -51.40 37.14
C ASN A 300 26.88 -51.27 36.75
N PHE A 301 27.54 -50.20 37.18
CA PHE A 301 28.98 -49.99 36.97
C PHE A 301 29.81 -51.16 37.50
N TYR A 302 29.62 -51.59 38.74
CA TYR A 302 30.38 -52.69 39.33
C TYR A 302 30.18 -54.03 38.59
N LYS A 303 28.96 -54.33 38.13
CA LYS A 303 28.70 -55.55 37.34
C LYS A 303 29.48 -55.54 36.02
N LYS A 304 29.51 -54.41 35.32
CA LYS A 304 30.27 -54.24 34.07
C LYS A 304 31.78 -54.35 34.31
N VAL A 305 32.28 -53.69 35.35
CA VAL A 305 33.71 -53.72 35.70
C VAL A 305 34.18 -55.13 36.07
N ILE A 306 33.38 -55.92 36.79
CA ILE A 306 33.73 -57.32 37.09
C ILE A 306 33.95 -58.12 35.81
N LYS A 307 33.06 -57.99 34.82
CA LYS A 307 33.21 -58.66 33.52
C LYS A 307 34.46 -58.21 32.77
N LEU A 308 34.80 -56.92 32.85
CA LEU A 308 36.05 -56.40 32.28
C LEU A 308 37.29 -56.98 32.98
N LEU A 309 37.31 -57.02 34.31
CA LEU A 309 38.41 -57.61 35.08
C LEU A 309 38.62 -59.08 34.71
N GLN A 310 37.52 -59.84 34.62
CA GLN A 310 37.52 -61.24 34.17
C GLN A 310 38.09 -61.39 32.76
N SER A 311 37.73 -60.49 31.84
CA SER A 311 38.30 -60.49 30.50
C SER A 311 39.82 -60.22 30.53
N LEU A 312 40.27 -59.21 31.29
CA LEU A 312 41.71 -58.89 31.43
C LEU A 312 42.52 -60.04 32.03
N GLN A 313 41.91 -60.87 32.89
CA GLN A 313 42.52 -62.03 33.53
C GLN A 313 42.63 -63.27 32.60
N THR A 314 42.25 -63.18 31.32
CA THR A 314 42.28 -64.31 30.38
C THR A 314 43.71 -64.84 30.16
N ARG A 315 43.88 -66.16 30.27
CA ARG A 315 45.13 -66.87 30.03
C ARG A 315 45.10 -67.69 28.73
N ASP A 316 46.25 -67.88 28.11
CA ASP A 316 46.43 -68.80 26.98
C ASP A 316 46.55 -70.26 27.46
N GLU A 317 46.67 -71.19 26.51
CA GLU A 317 46.82 -72.63 26.78
C GLU A 317 48.07 -72.96 27.63
N ASN A 318 49.08 -72.07 27.65
CA ASN A 318 50.29 -72.21 28.44
C ASN A 318 50.20 -71.53 29.81
N GLY A 319 49.02 -71.03 30.17
CA GLY A 319 48.78 -70.31 31.42
C GLY A 319 49.34 -68.89 31.44
N ARG A 320 49.77 -68.30 30.31
CA ARG A 320 50.28 -66.92 30.27
C ARG A 320 49.14 -65.93 30.10
N ALA A 321 49.22 -64.78 30.77
CA ALA A 321 48.24 -63.70 30.58
C ALA A 321 48.26 -63.20 29.13
N THR A 322 47.09 -63.06 28.52
CA THR A 322 46.95 -62.67 27.10
C THR A 322 46.65 -61.19 26.91
N ARG A 323 46.20 -60.51 27.97
CA ARG A 323 45.66 -59.13 27.92
C ARG A 323 46.30 -58.18 28.91
N ILE A 324 47.39 -58.60 29.53
CA ILE A 324 48.18 -57.76 30.44
C ILE A 324 49.62 -57.79 29.97
N ASN A 325 50.22 -56.62 29.87
CA ASN A 325 51.65 -56.48 29.64
C ASN A 325 52.19 -55.29 30.45
N VAL A 326 53.50 -55.12 30.42
CA VAL A 326 54.24 -54.18 31.27
C VAL A 326 55.16 -53.34 30.39
N PHE A 327 55.28 -52.04 30.68
CA PHE A 327 56.18 -51.12 29.99
C PHE A 327 57.24 -50.59 30.97
N ARG A 328 58.50 -50.96 30.73
CA ARG A 328 59.62 -50.70 31.64
C ARG A 328 60.12 -49.27 31.57
N ARG A 329 60.57 -48.75 32.73
CA ARG A 329 61.41 -47.55 32.76
C ARG A 329 62.79 -47.86 32.15
N PRO A 330 63.46 -46.87 31.53
CA PRO A 330 64.85 -47.00 31.17
C PRO A 330 65.75 -47.26 32.39
N TYR A 331 66.88 -47.92 32.16
CA TYR A 331 67.86 -48.26 33.22
C TYR A 331 69.24 -47.62 33.02
N LYS A 332 69.41 -46.83 31.95
CA LYS A 332 70.62 -46.04 31.66
C LYS A 332 70.25 -44.79 30.87
N SER A 333 71.12 -43.78 30.83
CA SER A 333 70.94 -42.60 29.98
C SER A 333 71.25 -42.91 28.51
N GLY A 334 70.66 -42.16 27.58
CA GLY A 334 70.90 -42.25 26.14
C GLY A 334 69.69 -42.73 25.33
N PRO A 335 69.86 -42.96 24.01
CA PRO A 335 68.77 -43.37 23.12
C PRO A 335 68.11 -44.69 23.55
N LEU A 336 66.78 -44.75 23.56
CA LEU A 336 66.04 -45.95 23.96
C LEU A 336 66.33 -47.16 23.07
N ILE A 337 66.57 -46.93 21.77
CA ILE A 337 66.90 -47.98 20.79
C ILE A 337 68.19 -48.74 21.12
N ASN A 338 69.09 -48.15 21.92
CA ASN A 338 70.35 -48.77 22.34
C ASN A 338 70.25 -49.54 23.67
N MET A 339 69.02 -49.84 24.12
CA MET A 339 68.74 -50.52 25.39
C MET A 339 68.12 -51.88 25.13
N SER A 340 68.92 -52.95 25.27
CA SER A 340 68.50 -54.32 24.93
C SER A 340 67.28 -54.81 25.73
N LEU A 341 67.14 -54.41 27.00
CA LEU A 341 65.97 -54.77 27.81
C LEU A 341 64.69 -54.10 27.30
N LEU A 342 64.77 -52.85 26.86
CA LEU A 342 63.61 -52.16 26.29
C LEU A 342 63.26 -52.71 24.91
N GLU A 343 64.24 -53.07 24.08
CA GLU A 343 63.94 -53.68 22.77
C GLU A 343 63.22 -55.02 22.92
N LYS A 344 63.62 -55.87 23.89
CA LYS A 344 62.87 -57.09 24.23
C LYS A 344 61.46 -56.78 24.76
N ASN A 345 61.33 -55.76 25.62
CA ASN A 345 60.03 -55.33 26.13
C ASN A 345 59.11 -54.83 25.00
N LYS A 346 59.67 -54.15 23.98
CA LYS A 346 58.95 -53.71 22.78
C LYS A 346 58.42 -54.90 21.98
N GLU A 347 59.22 -55.94 21.75
CA GLU A 347 58.77 -57.16 21.08
C GLU A 347 57.60 -57.83 21.85
N SER A 348 57.71 -57.90 23.18
CA SER A 348 56.66 -58.41 24.08
C SER A 348 55.35 -57.60 23.96
N LEU A 349 55.46 -56.26 24.02
CA LEU A 349 54.33 -55.34 23.87
C LEU A 349 53.66 -55.49 22.50
N ILE A 350 54.43 -55.44 21.41
CA ILE A 350 53.91 -55.59 20.05
C ILE A 350 53.19 -56.94 19.89
N LYS A 351 53.79 -58.04 20.36
CA LYS A 351 53.17 -59.37 20.29
C LYS A 351 51.81 -59.40 20.98
N THR A 352 51.69 -58.79 22.16
CA THR A 352 50.44 -58.76 22.92
C THR A 352 49.38 -57.90 22.22
N ILE A 353 49.78 -56.72 21.75
CA ILE A 353 48.88 -55.77 21.05
C ILE A 353 48.37 -56.35 19.74
N MET A 354 49.24 -57.03 18.97
CA MET A 354 48.87 -57.59 17.66
C MET A 354 47.99 -58.84 17.76
N ASN A 355 48.11 -59.60 18.84
CA ASN A 355 47.27 -60.77 19.11
C ASN A 355 45.84 -60.41 19.54
N LEU A 356 45.59 -59.16 19.95
CA LEU A 356 44.26 -58.69 20.28
C LEU A 356 43.39 -58.63 19.01
N SER A 357 42.13 -59.06 19.10
CA SER A 357 41.17 -58.90 18.00
C SER A 357 40.59 -57.48 17.98
N SER A 358 40.32 -56.94 16.79
CA SER A 358 39.60 -55.66 16.66
C SER A 358 38.08 -55.87 16.65
N VAL A 359 37.35 -54.82 17.06
CA VAL A 359 35.88 -54.79 17.09
C VAL A 359 35.34 -53.64 16.25
N GLU A 360 34.20 -53.84 15.59
CA GLU A 360 33.55 -52.83 14.77
C GLU A 360 32.93 -51.71 15.62
N VAL A 361 33.17 -50.48 15.19
CA VAL A 361 32.65 -49.26 15.82
C VAL A 361 31.33 -48.89 15.17
N SER A 362 30.33 -48.67 16.01
CA SER A 362 28.99 -48.18 15.69
C SER A 362 28.88 -46.70 16.06
N GLU A 363 27.89 -46.02 15.46
CA GLU A 363 27.62 -44.63 15.76
C GLU A 363 27.23 -44.48 17.25
N ASN A 364 27.91 -43.59 17.97
CA ASN A 364 27.74 -43.31 19.41
C ASN A 364 28.28 -44.37 20.39
N ASP A 365 29.19 -45.26 19.99
CA ASP A 365 29.85 -46.18 20.93
C ASP A 365 30.75 -45.48 21.96
N PHE A 366 31.24 -44.28 21.63
CA PHE A 366 32.14 -43.48 22.47
C PHE A 366 31.39 -42.29 23.10
N GLY A 367 31.37 -42.26 24.43
CA GLY A 367 30.82 -41.22 25.28
C GLY A 367 31.81 -40.10 25.59
N LEU A 368 31.47 -39.27 26.59
CA LEU A 368 32.24 -38.10 26.99
C LEU A 368 32.61 -38.20 28.46
N THR A 369 33.91 -38.20 28.77
CA THR A 369 34.43 -38.25 30.13
C THR A 369 34.65 -36.84 30.67
N LEU A 370 33.56 -36.13 30.96
CA LEU A 370 33.61 -34.76 31.48
C LEU A 370 33.50 -34.75 33.01
N SER A 371 34.36 -33.97 33.66
CA SER A 371 34.29 -33.64 35.08
C SER A 371 32.99 -32.90 35.43
N ASN A 372 32.62 -32.88 36.71
CA ASN A 372 31.45 -32.13 37.15
C ASN A 372 31.63 -30.62 36.88
N GLU A 373 32.83 -30.11 37.07
CA GLU A 373 33.20 -28.73 36.74
C GLU A 373 33.04 -28.43 35.25
N ALA A 374 33.47 -29.35 34.37
CA ALA A 374 33.28 -29.20 32.92
C ALA A 374 31.82 -29.30 32.49
N LYS A 375 31.02 -30.20 33.10
CA LYS A 375 29.57 -30.29 32.86
C LYS A 375 28.86 -29.00 33.27
N MET A 376 29.17 -28.46 34.45
CA MET A 376 28.62 -27.17 34.89
C MET A 376 29.06 -26.01 33.98
N TYR A 377 30.31 -26.00 33.53
CA TYR A 377 30.79 -25.00 32.57
C TYR A 377 30.01 -25.06 31.25
N LEU A 378 29.72 -26.26 30.73
CA LEU A 378 28.87 -26.46 29.55
C LEU A 378 27.44 -25.95 29.75
N GLU A 379 26.84 -26.22 30.90
CA GLU A 379 25.51 -25.67 31.24
C GLU A 379 25.52 -24.13 31.27
N CYS A 380 26.58 -23.53 31.83
CA CYS A 380 26.75 -22.07 31.78
C CYS A 380 26.93 -21.54 30.34
N LEU A 381 27.71 -22.21 29.50
CA LEU A 381 27.85 -21.83 28.08
C LEU A 381 26.51 -21.89 27.34
N LEU A 382 25.72 -22.94 27.58
CA LEU A 382 24.42 -23.13 26.96
C LEU A 382 23.43 -22.03 27.40
N LYS A 383 23.40 -21.70 28.70
CA LYS A 383 22.57 -20.60 29.23
C LYS A 383 22.97 -19.24 28.65
N LEU A 384 24.27 -18.92 28.65
CA LEU A 384 24.77 -17.64 28.12
C LEU A 384 24.49 -17.49 26.62
N THR A 385 24.59 -18.60 25.87
CA THR A 385 24.25 -18.64 24.44
C THR A 385 22.76 -18.35 24.24
N SER A 386 21.88 -19.02 25.00
CA SER A 386 20.44 -18.77 25.01
C SER A 386 20.08 -17.31 25.36
N ASP A 387 20.66 -16.76 26.44
CA ASP A 387 20.40 -15.38 26.88
C ASP A 387 20.85 -14.35 25.83
N ASN A 388 21.98 -14.59 25.17
CA ASN A 388 22.46 -13.75 24.08
C ASN A 388 21.51 -13.76 22.87
N TYR A 389 20.96 -14.94 22.53
CA TYR A 389 19.97 -15.05 21.46
C TYR A 389 18.66 -14.34 21.80
N LYS A 390 18.18 -14.48 23.04
CA LYS A 390 17.02 -13.72 23.54
C LYS A 390 17.24 -12.20 23.42
N ASN A 391 18.43 -11.71 23.78
CA ASN A 391 18.78 -10.29 23.64
C ASN A 391 18.79 -9.82 22.18
N LYS A 392 19.29 -10.64 21.24
CA LYS A 392 19.24 -10.32 19.80
C LYS A 392 17.82 -10.23 19.27
N ILE A 393 16.92 -11.13 19.71
CA ILE A 393 15.52 -11.10 19.30
C ILE A 393 14.82 -9.86 19.88
N ASN A 394 15.14 -9.46 21.12
CA ASN A 394 14.68 -8.19 21.68
C ASN A 394 15.16 -7.00 20.83
N GLU A 395 16.44 -6.94 20.44
CA GLU A 395 16.96 -5.88 19.57
C GLU A 395 16.25 -5.84 18.22
N LEU A 396 16.00 -7.01 17.61
CA LEU A 396 15.24 -7.10 16.38
C LEU A 396 13.80 -6.59 16.56
N SER A 397 13.13 -6.95 17.66
CA SER A 397 11.77 -6.49 17.93
C SER A 397 11.68 -4.96 18.04
N LEU A 398 12.69 -4.32 18.63
CA LEU A 398 12.80 -2.86 18.68
C LEU A 398 12.94 -2.27 17.27
N LYS A 399 13.82 -2.84 16.43
CA LYS A 399 14.01 -2.39 15.04
C LYS A 399 12.77 -2.60 14.17
N LEU A 400 12.04 -3.68 14.38
CA LEU A 400 10.76 -3.89 13.69
C LEU A 400 9.73 -2.84 14.10
N ASN A 401 9.65 -2.50 15.40
CA ASN A 401 8.79 -1.41 15.84
C ASN A 401 9.20 -0.06 15.24
N GLU A 402 10.49 0.24 15.15
CA GLU A 402 11.00 1.43 14.46
C GLU A 402 10.63 1.43 12.98
N PHE A 403 10.77 0.29 12.30
CA PHE A 403 10.39 0.12 10.89
C PHE A 403 8.89 0.35 10.66
N VAL A 404 8.03 -0.22 11.52
CA VAL A 404 6.58 0.01 11.49
C VAL A 404 6.26 1.49 11.74
N THR A 405 6.94 2.11 12.72
CA THR A 405 6.78 3.54 13.01
C THR A 405 7.17 4.40 11.81
N GLN A 406 8.30 4.10 11.16
CA GLN A 406 8.75 4.81 9.96
C GLN A 406 7.75 4.67 8.81
N LYS A 407 7.23 3.46 8.56
CA LYS A 407 6.22 3.19 7.53
C LYS A 407 4.90 3.92 7.79
N THR A 408 4.51 4.05 9.06
CA THR A 408 3.29 4.77 9.42
C THR A 408 3.51 6.29 9.53
N GLN A 409 4.75 6.78 9.57
CA GLN A 409 5.07 8.23 9.52
C GLN A 409 5.35 8.75 8.11
N SER A 410 5.82 7.89 7.20
CA SER A 410 6.25 8.25 5.85
C SER A 410 5.45 7.46 4.80
N TYR A 411 4.20 7.87 4.59
CA TYR A 411 3.33 7.30 3.55
C TYR A 411 2.78 8.39 2.64
N SER A 412 2.51 8.03 1.39
CA SER A 412 1.99 8.97 0.39
C SER A 412 0.46 8.97 0.30
N SER A 413 -0.18 7.86 0.66
CA SER A 413 -1.64 7.74 0.76
C SER A 413 -2.08 6.72 1.82
N PHE A 414 -3.32 6.85 2.30
CA PHE A 414 -3.90 5.91 3.29
C PHE A 414 -4.09 4.49 2.73
N GLU A 415 -4.28 4.35 1.42
CA GLU A 415 -4.35 3.04 0.75
C GLU A 415 -2.98 2.35 0.75
N GLN A 416 -1.90 3.11 0.49
CA GLN A 416 -0.54 2.59 0.50
C GLN A 416 -0.15 2.06 1.88
N VAL A 417 -0.34 2.84 2.95
CA VAL A 417 0.02 2.40 4.31
C VAL A 417 -0.80 1.19 4.75
N LEU A 418 -2.08 1.11 4.40
CA LEU A 418 -2.90 -0.07 4.68
C LEU A 418 -2.37 -1.32 3.95
N SER A 419 -1.99 -1.17 2.67
CA SER A 419 -1.40 -2.27 1.89
C SER A 419 -0.07 -2.72 2.48
N ASP A 420 0.82 -1.78 2.83
CA ASP A 420 2.11 -2.05 3.45
C ASP A 420 1.94 -2.78 4.80
N MET A 421 1.05 -2.30 5.68
CA MET A 421 0.77 -2.94 6.97
C MET A 421 0.17 -4.34 6.80
N LYS A 422 -0.73 -4.54 5.83
CA LYS A 422 -1.33 -5.84 5.54
C LYS A 422 -0.28 -6.84 5.04
N SER A 423 0.62 -6.41 4.15
CA SER A 423 1.73 -7.24 3.68
C SER A 423 2.67 -7.62 4.82
N LEU A 424 3.04 -6.65 5.65
CA LEU A 424 3.93 -6.87 6.80
C LEU A 424 3.30 -7.79 7.85
N TYR A 425 2.01 -7.62 8.16
CA TYR A 425 1.27 -8.47 9.09
C TYR A 425 1.31 -9.94 8.65
N TYR A 426 1.01 -10.23 7.39
CA TYR A 426 1.05 -11.60 6.89
C TYR A 426 2.45 -12.19 6.90
N ALA A 427 3.46 -11.40 6.50
CA ALA A 427 4.85 -11.84 6.53
C ALA A 427 5.33 -12.15 7.96
N LEU A 428 4.98 -11.30 8.94
CA LEU A 428 5.31 -11.54 10.35
C LEU A 428 4.57 -12.75 10.93
N LYS A 429 3.30 -12.96 10.55
CA LYS A 429 2.53 -14.12 10.97
C LYS A 429 3.13 -15.41 10.43
N GLN A 430 3.50 -15.43 9.15
CA GLN A 430 4.18 -16.55 8.52
C GLN A 430 5.54 -16.81 9.17
N LEU A 431 6.30 -15.76 9.50
CA LEU A 431 7.53 -15.89 10.27
C LEU A 431 7.26 -16.53 11.63
N SER A 432 6.23 -16.09 12.36
CA SER A 432 5.87 -16.68 13.66
C SER A 432 5.59 -18.17 13.57
N GLU A 433 4.79 -18.59 12.59
CA GLU A 433 4.44 -20.00 12.36
C GLU A 433 5.71 -20.80 12.00
N ASN A 434 6.54 -20.27 11.08
CA ASN A 434 7.79 -20.90 10.67
C ASN A 434 8.80 -21.06 11.82
N LEU A 435 8.85 -20.12 12.76
CA LEU A 435 9.78 -20.15 13.89
C LEU A 435 9.29 -21.06 15.03
N ASP A 436 7.98 -21.16 15.26
CA ASP A 436 7.42 -22.11 16.23
C ASP A 436 7.72 -23.57 15.85
N GLU A 437 7.95 -23.87 14.56
CA GLU A 437 8.30 -25.21 14.05
C GLU A 437 9.81 -25.53 14.08
N THR A 438 10.67 -24.55 14.35
CA THR A 438 12.13 -24.76 14.33
C THR A 438 12.61 -25.63 15.49
N ARG A 439 13.61 -26.46 15.23
CA ARG A 439 14.16 -27.41 16.23
C ARG A 439 15.59 -27.11 16.66
N ASN A 440 16.29 -26.23 15.96
CA ASN A 440 17.66 -25.82 16.30
C ASN A 440 17.85 -24.33 16.00
N PHE A 441 18.95 -23.73 16.49
CA PHE A 441 19.16 -22.29 16.35
C PHE A 441 19.54 -21.89 14.93
N ILE A 442 20.27 -22.72 14.19
CA ILE A 442 20.66 -22.44 12.79
C ILE A 442 19.42 -22.19 11.93
N GLU A 443 18.46 -23.13 11.93
CA GLU A 443 17.21 -23.01 11.17
C GLU A 443 16.40 -21.77 11.59
N PHE A 444 16.39 -21.47 12.90
CA PHE A 444 15.75 -20.28 13.44
C PHE A 444 16.34 -18.99 12.85
N PHE A 445 17.67 -18.86 12.81
CA PHE A 445 18.33 -17.66 12.29
C PHE A 445 18.30 -17.57 10.77
N GLU A 446 18.34 -18.68 10.04
CA GLU A 446 18.15 -18.67 8.58
C GLU A 446 16.77 -18.12 8.21
N LYS A 447 15.71 -18.60 8.88
CA LYS A 447 14.35 -18.09 8.69
C LYS A 447 14.22 -16.62 9.07
N LEU A 448 14.85 -16.20 10.17
CA LEU A 448 14.83 -14.81 10.64
C LEU A 448 15.57 -13.86 9.68
N ASN A 449 16.77 -14.24 9.22
CA ASN A 449 17.58 -13.45 8.30
C ASN A 449 16.94 -13.39 6.91
N GLY A 450 16.32 -14.49 6.46
CA GLY A 450 15.50 -14.51 5.25
C GLY A 450 14.40 -13.46 5.31
N PHE A 451 13.64 -13.43 6.41
CA PHE A 451 12.61 -12.41 6.62
C PHE A 451 13.16 -10.97 6.62
N ILE A 452 14.27 -10.71 7.31
CA ILE A 452 14.90 -9.37 7.34
C ILE A 452 15.30 -8.92 5.94
N SER A 453 15.86 -9.84 5.14
CA SER A 453 16.26 -9.59 3.76
C SER A 453 15.05 -9.33 2.85
N ASP A 454 14.04 -10.18 2.92
CA ASP A 454 12.82 -10.10 2.11
C ASP A 454 12.05 -8.80 2.37
N GLN A 455 11.97 -8.37 3.63
CA GLN A 455 11.32 -7.12 4.02
C GLN A 455 12.21 -5.88 3.85
N LYS A 456 13.46 -6.04 3.41
CA LYS A 456 14.44 -4.96 3.22
C LYS A 456 14.64 -4.10 4.47
N ILE A 457 14.61 -4.72 5.65
CA ILE A 457 14.83 -4.02 6.91
C ILE A 457 16.32 -3.68 7.00
N SER A 458 16.67 -2.42 7.27
CA SER A 458 18.05 -1.95 7.28
C SER A 458 18.90 -2.74 8.28
N SER A 459 19.77 -3.61 7.77
CA SER A 459 20.65 -4.47 8.56
C SER A 459 21.89 -3.70 9.02
N HIS A 460 21.74 -2.72 9.91
CA HIS A 460 22.88 -2.11 10.60
C HIS A 460 23.41 -2.95 11.76
N THR A 461 22.90 -4.17 11.92
CA THR A 461 23.47 -5.09 12.88
C THR A 461 24.83 -5.56 12.37
N ASN A 462 25.90 -5.05 12.99
CA ASN A 462 27.29 -5.46 12.84
C ASN A 462 27.49 -6.90 13.40
N SER A 463 26.65 -7.84 12.96
CA SER A 463 26.43 -9.16 13.57
C SER A 463 27.37 -10.24 13.07
N ASN A 464 27.96 -10.07 11.88
CA ASN A 464 28.62 -11.19 11.20
C ASN A 464 29.86 -11.71 11.96
N GLU A 465 30.61 -10.86 12.65
CA GLU A 465 31.80 -11.31 13.39
C GLU A 465 31.47 -12.07 14.69
N ARG A 466 30.36 -11.74 15.38
CA ARG A 466 29.96 -12.42 16.62
C ARG A 466 29.08 -13.65 16.39
N ILE A 467 28.45 -13.78 15.22
CA ILE A 467 27.65 -14.95 14.85
C ILE A 467 28.55 -16.18 14.66
N HIS A 468 29.67 -16.06 13.95
CA HIS A 468 30.58 -17.19 13.73
C HIS A 468 31.17 -17.78 15.01
N VAL A 469 31.35 -16.97 16.05
CA VAL A 469 31.80 -17.45 17.36
C VAL A 469 30.70 -18.28 18.03
N LEU A 470 29.44 -17.85 17.93
CA LEU A 470 28.29 -18.57 18.49
C LEU A 470 27.97 -19.86 17.72
N GLU A 471 28.11 -19.86 16.39
CA GLU A 471 27.95 -21.06 15.56
C GLU A 471 28.93 -22.17 15.99
N LYS A 472 30.18 -21.81 16.30
CA LYS A 472 31.19 -22.77 16.79
C LYS A 472 30.85 -23.34 18.16
N TYR A 473 30.35 -22.50 19.07
CA TYR A 473 29.86 -22.97 20.36
C TYR A 473 28.67 -23.90 20.20
N GLU A 474 27.75 -23.58 19.29
CA GLU A 474 26.57 -24.38 19.03
C GLU A 474 26.93 -25.75 18.44
N GLU A 475 27.83 -25.81 17.45
CA GLU A 475 28.27 -27.08 16.85
C GLU A 475 28.88 -28.01 17.91
N MET A 476 29.73 -27.45 18.78
CA MET A 476 30.31 -28.17 19.91
C MET A 476 29.23 -28.61 20.92
N LEU A 477 28.32 -27.70 21.30
CA LEU A 477 27.25 -27.99 22.26
C LEU A 477 26.29 -29.07 21.73
N HIS A 478 25.97 -29.07 20.43
CA HIS A 478 25.11 -30.06 19.80
C HIS A 478 25.77 -31.46 19.75
N LYS A 479 27.10 -31.53 19.67
CA LYS A 479 27.83 -32.81 19.76
C LYS A 479 27.84 -33.35 21.19
N ILE A 480 27.74 -32.49 22.20
CA ILE A 480 27.95 -32.87 23.60
C ILE A 480 26.65 -33.01 24.39
N LEU A 481 25.64 -32.20 24.11
CA LEU A 481 24.39 -32.10 24.86
C LEU A 481 23.17 -32.32 23.97
N ASP A 482 22.08 -32.79 24.59
CA ASP A 482 20.75 -32.69 24.00
C ASP A 482 20.25 -31.24 24.09
N THR A 483 20.48 -30.48 23.01
CA THR A 483 20.14 -29.06 22.90
C THR A 483 18.63 -28.79 22.98
N ASN A 484 17.78 -29.81 22.78
CA ASN A 484 16.33 -29.71 22.91
C ASN A 484 15.87 -29.36 24.33
N LEU A 485 16.71 -29.59 25.34
CA LEU A 485 16.37 -29.29 26.74
C LEU A 485 16.41 -27.79 27.07
N VAL A 486 17.08 -26.96 26.24
CA VAL A 486 17.26 -25.51 26.52
C VAL A 486 16.75 -24.62 25.38
N PHE A 487 16.66 -25.12 24.14
CA PHE A 487 16.07 -24.37 23.04
C PHE A 487 14.55 -24.26 23.21
N SER A 488 14.08 -23.09 23.63
CA SER A 488 12.64 -22.77 23.79
C SER A 488 12.24 -21.57 22.91
N PRO A 489 12.14 -21.78 21.58
CA PRO A 489 11.90 -20.70 20.61
C PRO A 489 10.62 -19.91 20.91
N SER A 490 9.58 -20.56 21.42
CA SER A 490 8.30 -19.93 21.78
C SER A 490 8.45 -18.80 22.83
N SER A 491 9.36 -18.95 23.79
CA SER A 491 9.62 -17.96 24.83
C SER A 491 10.42 -16.76 24.33
N TRP A 492 11.28 -16.96 23.33
CA TRP A 492 12.11 -15.90 22.77
C TRP A 492 11.37 -15.06 21.76
N PHE A 493 10.35 -15.63 21.12
CA PHE A 493 9.58 -14.93 20.09
C PHE A 493 8.47 -14.02 20.65
N LEU A 494 8.24 -14.01 21.98
CA LEU A 494 7.24 -13.15 22.62
C LEU A 494 7.34 -11.66 22.24
N PRO A 495 8.54 -11.03 22.19
CA PRO A 495 8.69 -9.64 21.74
C PRO A 495 8.21 -9.44 20.30
N ILE A 496 8.46 -10.40 19.40
CA ILE A 496 7.98 -10.32 18.02
C ILE A 496 6.47 -10.52 17.94
N ARG A 497 5.88 -11.37 18.79
CA ARG A 497 4.40 -11.47 18.92
C ARG A 497 3.78 -10.14 19.35
N GLN A 498 4.48 -9.35 20.18
CA GLN A 498 4.03 -8.00 20.51
C GLN A 498 4.08 -7.07 19.29
N VAL A 499 5.13 -7.17 18.46
CA VAL A 499 5.21 -6.43 17.18
C VAL A 499 4.07 -6.84 16.23
N ILE A 500 3.78 -8.14 16.10
CA ILE A 500 2.66 -8.64 15.28
C ILE A 500 1.34 -7.98 15.70
N LYS A 501 1.08 -7.94 17.02
CA LYS A 501 -0.11 -7.29 17.57
C LYS A 501 -0.12 -5.79 17.30
N PHE A 502 1.03 -5.12 17.41
CA PHE A 502 1.14 -3.70 17.09
C PHE A 502 0.83 -3.42 15.61
N VAL A 503 1.38 -4.21 14.68
CA VAL A 503 1.09 -4.10 13.24
C VAL A 503 -0.37 -4.41 12.94
N GLU A 504 -0.96 -5.38 13.63
CA GLU A 504 -2.40 -5.69 13.51
C GLU A 504 -3.27 -4.50 13.95
N ASP A 505 -2.96 -3.90 15.11
CA ASP A 505 -3.69 -2.73 15.62
C ASP A 505 -3.57 -1.53 14.63
N GLU A 506 -2.38 -1.27 14.05
CA GLU A 506 -2.19 -0.24 13.01
C GLU A 506 -2.93 -0.58 11.70
N MET A 507 -2.89 -1.84 11.25
CA MET A 507 -3.62 -2.29 10.07
C MET A 507 -5.13 -2.08 10.24
N GLN A 508 -5.69 -2.43 11.41
CA GLN A 508 -7.11 -2.24 11.69
C GLN A 508 -7.47 -0.74 11.77
N TRP A 509 -6.59 0.09 12.31
CA TRP A 509 -6.78 1.55 12.31
C TRP A 509 -6.93 2.10 10.89
N TYR A 510 -5.96 1.83 10.00
CA TYR A 510 -6.01 2.33 8.63
C TYR A 510 -7.16 1.72 7.80
N LYS A 511 -7.60 0.50 8.14
CA LYS A 511 -8.81 -0.10 7.57
C LYS A 511 -10.07 0.68 7.96
N SER A 512 -10.22 1.02 9.24
CA SER A 512 -11.32 1.85 9.73
C SER A 512 -11.26 3.26 9.13
N LEU A 513 -10.06 3.82 8.96
CA LEU A 513 -9.85 5.13 8.35
C LEU A 513 -10.26 5.17 6.87
N ASN A 514 -9.90 4.16 6.08
CA ASN A 514 -10.36 4.05 4.69
C ASN A 514 -11.89 3.86 4.59
N LYS A 515 -12.50 3.11 5.53
CA LYS A 515 -13.97 3.02 5.62
C LYS A 515 -14.58 4.39 5.94
N PHE A 516 -13.96 5.16 6.84
CA PHE A 516 -14.40 6.50 7.19
C PHE A 516 -14.31 7.47 6.00
N ILE A 517 -13.16 7.51 5.31
CA ILE A 517 -12.94 8.33 4.10
C ILE A 517 -13.98 8.01 3.04
N SER A 518 -14.13 6.74 2.65
CA SER A 518 -15.06 6.33 1.59
C SER A 518 -16.53 6.64 1.88
N ARG A 519 -16.95 6.55 3.15
CA ARG A 519 -18.32 6.88 3.57
C ARG A 519 -18.52 8.40 3.71
N LEU A 520 -17.55 9.14 4.22
CA LEU A 520 -17.59 10.61 4.23
C LEU A 520 -17.67 11.16 2.80
N ALA A 521 -16.94 10.54 1.87
CA ALA A 521 -16.94 10.87 0.45
C ALA A 521 -18.20 10.44 -0.30
N SER A 522 -19.11 9.69 0.34
CA SER A 522 -20.32 9.20 -0.32
C SER A 522 -21.40 10.27 -0.41
N TYR A 523 -22.26 10.16 -1.43
CA TYR A 523 -23.39 11.08 -1.63
C TYR A 523 -24.27 11.22 -0.38
N GLN A 524 -24.52 10.13 0.36
CA GLN A 524 -25.37 10.17 1.56
C GLN A 524 -24.86 11.13 2.62
N THR A 525 -23.53 11.18 2.82
CA THR A 525 -22.91 12.14 3.74
C THR A 525 -22.86 13.52 3.11
N GLN A 526 -22.40 13.61 1.86
CA GLN A 526 -22.23 14.89 1.18
C GLN A 526 -23.54 15.65 1.00
N LYS A 527 -24.68 14.96 0.93
CA LYS A 527 -26.00 15.58 0.89
C LYS A 527 -26.24 16.50 2.10
N ASN A 528 -25.78 16.09 3.28
CA ASN A 528 -25.95 16.80 4.55
C ASN A 528 -24.63 17.45 5.02
N LYS A 529 -23.67 17.67 4.11
CA LYS A 529 -22.31 18.17 4.41
C LYS A 529 -22.30 19.40 5.31
N THR A 530 -23.15 20.38 5.04
CA THR A 530 -23.22 21.65 5.80
C THR A 530 -23.66 21.43 7.25
N GLU A 531 -24.67 20.59 7.48
CA GLU A 531 -25.19 20.27 8.81
C GLU A 531 -24.14 19.48 9.62
N ILE A 532 -23.53 18.48 8.99
CA ILE A 532 -22.46 17.67 9.62
C ILE A 532 -21.26 18.56 9.95
N PHE A 533 -20.86 19.46 9.04
CA PHE A 533 -19.79 20.43 9.28
C PHE A 533 -20.11 21.32 10.48
N SER A 534 -21.32 21.90 10.56
CA SER A 534 -21.70 22.74 11.71
C SER A 534 -21.78 21.98 13.05
N THR A 535 -22.03 20.67 13.01
CA THR A 535 -22.08 19.84 14.22
C THR A 535 -20.68 19.51 14.74
N VAL A 536 -19.71 19.32 13.84
CA VAL A 536 -18.33 18.96 14.21
C VAL A 536 -17.46 20.21 14.46
N PHE A 537 -17.70 21.30 13.75
CA PHE A 537 -16.90 22.53 13.81
C PHE A 537 -17.66 23.66 14.53
N HIS A 538 -17.35 23.87 15.81
CA HIS A 538 -17.92 24.94 16.63
C HIS A 538 -16.94 26.11 16.73
N GLN A 539 -17.36 27.32 16.32
CA GLN A 539 -16.58 28.56 16.43
C GLN A 539 -15.15 28.46 15.86
N GLY A 540 -14.95 27.66 14.81
CA GLY A 540 -13.64 27.44 14.18
C GLY A 540 -12.75 26.39 14.87
N SER A 541 -13.26 25.68 15.87
CA SER A 541 -12.59 24.56 16.54
C SER A 541 -13.34 23.24 16.32
N ILE A 542 -12.60 22.14 16.24
CA ILE A 542 -13.19 20.80 16.08
C ILE A 542 -13.59 20.27 17.46
N SER A 543 -14.87 19.92 17.62
CA SER A 543 -15.33 19.18 18.79
C SER A 543 -14.87 17.73 18.68
N THR A 544 -13.94 17.35 19.56
CA THR A 544 -13.41 15.98 19.59
C THR A 544 -14.51 14.96 19.87
N SER A 545 -15.50 15.27 20.72
CA SER A 545 -16.61 14.34 20.98
C SER A 545 -17.49 14.13 19.75
N ASP A 546 -17.81 15.20 19.01
CA ASP A 546 -18.71 15.13 17.85
C ASP A 546 -17.99 14.50 16.64
N LEU A 547 -16.70 14.79 16.45
CA LEU A 547 -15.86 14.12 15.46
C LEU A 547 -15.81 12.60 15.70
N MET A 548 -15.70 12.19 16.96
CA MET A 548 -15.62 10.77 17.30
C MET A 548 -16.97 10.07 17.20
N ASP A 549 -18.08 10.73 17.56
CA ASP A 549 -19.44 10.21 17.30
C ASP A 549 -19.66 10.01 15.79
N LEU A 550 -19.25 11.00 14.99
CA LEU A 550 -19.30 10.90 13.53
C LEU A 550 -18.48 9.71 13.01
N PHE A 551 -17.25 9.53 13.50
CA PHE A 551 -16.40 8.40 13.13
C PHE A 551 -17.05 7.05 13.46
N MET A 552 -17.55 6.89 14.68
CA MET A 552 -18.19 5.64 15.13
C MET A 552 -19.46 5.33 14.34
N ARG A 553 -20.31 6.35 14.13
CA ARG A 553 -21.55 6.24 13.36
C ARG A 553 -21.27 5.86 11.91
N ILE A 554 -20.28 6.48 11.27
CA ILE A 554 -19.95 6.25 9.86
C ILE A 554 -19.26 4.90 9.63
N THR A 555 -18.37 4.50 10.54
CA THR A 555 -17.63 3.25 10.41
C THR A 555 -18.44 2.03 10.87
N GLU A 556 -19.62 2.23 11.48
CA GLU A 556 -20.45 1.18 12.10
C GLU A 556 -19.64 0.32 13.09
N ASN A 557 -18.59 0.90 13.67
CA ASN A 557 -17.64 0.18 14.48
C ASN A 557 -18.15 0.11 15.92
N THR A 558 -18.34 -1.09 16.45
CA THR A 558 -18.76 -1.30 17.84
C THR A 558 -17.58 -1.42 18.82
N SER A 559 -16.34 -1.48 18.31
CA SER A 559 -15.14 -1.64 19.13
C SER A 559 -14.75 -0.31 19.80
N SER A 560 -15.12 -0.16 21.07
CA SER A 560 -14.69 0.93 21.96
C SER A 560 -13.17 1.03 22.14
N LYS A 561 -12.39 -0.02 21.83
CA LYS A 561 -10.93 -0.03 21.96
C LYS A 561 -10.24 0.92 20.97
N GLN A 562 -10.56 0.81 19.68
CA GLN A 562 -10.02 1.74 18.65
C GLN A 562 -10.40 3.20 18.94
N PHE A 563 -11.54 3.41 19.59
CA PHE A 563 -12.03 4.71 20.04
C PHE A 563 -11.19 5.28 21.20
N ILE A 564 -10.89 4.49 22.24
CA ILE A 564 -10.04 4.91 23.35
C ILE A 564 -8.62 5.19 22.84
N ASP A 565 -8.07 4.29 22.02
CA ASP A 565 -6.71 4.42 21.50
C ASP A 565 -6.56 5.68 20.59
N ALA A 566 -7.60 6.08 19.86
CA ALA A 566 -7.54 7.28 19.02
C ALA A 566 -7.58 8.60 19.82
N GLN A 567 -8.20 8.61 21.02
CA GLN A 567 -8.17 9.78 21.91
C GLN A 567 -6.80 9.96 22.56
N ASP A 568 -6.15 8.84 22.92
CA ASP A 568 -4.85 8.87 23.59
C ASP A 568 -3.67 9.09 22.61
N ILE A 569 -3.86 8.82 21.32
CA ILE A 569 -2.80 8.93 20.30
C ILE A 569 -3.00 10.19 19.43
N THR A 570 -2.21 11.23 19.70
CA THR A 570 -2.22 12.53 18.98
C THR A 570 -2.22 12.39 17.45
N LYS A 571 -1.42 11.45 16.91
CA LYS A 571 -1.33 11.22 15.46
C LYS A 571 -2.67 10.80 14.84
N ARG A 572 -3.35 9.84 15.46
CA ARG A 572 -4.65 9.32 14.97
C ARG A 572 -5.72 10.40 15.01
N ARG A 573 -5.70 11.24 16.04
CA ARG A 573 -6.57 12.42 16.15
C ARG A 573 -6.34 13.39 15.00
N LEU A 574 -5.09 13.75 14.71
CA LEU A 574 -4.75 14.66 13.62
C LEU A 574 -5.14 14.09 12.24
N GLU A 575 -5.00 12.78 12.02
CA GLU A 575 -5.48 12.11 10.80
C GLU A 575 -7.00 12.28 10.65
N LEU A 576 -7.79 12.01 11.69
CA LEU A 576 -9.25 12.20 11.67
C LEU A 576 -9.68 13.65 11.45
N GLU A 577 -9.04 14.59 12.16
CA GLU A 577 -9.29 16.03 12.02
C GLU A 577 -9.02 16.48 10.58
N SER A 578 -7.87 16.09 10.01
CA SER A 578 -7.47 16.42 8.64
C SER A 578 -8.44 15.86 7.60
N ILE A 579 -8.83 14.59 7.74
CA ILE A 579 -9.76 13.93 6.82
C ILE A 579 -11.12 14.63 6.84
N THR A 580 -11.64 14.88 8.04
CA THR A 580 -12.96 15.45 8.24
C THR A 580 -13.01 16.89 7.76
N THR A 581 -11.98 17.68 8.08
CA THR A 581 -11.84 19.06 7.60
C THR A 581 -11.82 19.10 6.08
N THR A 582 -11.07 18.21 5.44
CA THR A 582 -10.91 18.20 4.00
C THR A 582 -12.20 17.77 3.27
N LEU A 583 -12.81 16.64 3.68
CA LEU A 583 -13.99 16.09 2.99
C LEU A 583 -15.29 16.83 3.27
N LEU A 584 -15.39 17.55 4.39
CA LEU A 584 -16.55 18.36 4.74
C LEU A 584 -16.37 19.85 4.41
N LEU A 585 -15.20 20.28 3.92
CA LEU A 585 -14.96 21.67 3.54
C LEU A 585 -15.95 22.11 2.45
N GLN A 586 -16.68 23.20 2.69
CA GLN A 586 -17.61 23.77 1.72
C GLN A 586 -16.91 24.18 0.42
N SER A 587 -17.63 24.07 -0.69
CA SER A 587 -17.14 24.47 -2.01
C SER A 587 -16.89 25.98 -2.04
N ASN A 588 -15.76 26.39 -2.59
CA ASN A 588 -15.45 27.79 -2.82
C ASN A 588 -16.16 28.27 -4.10
N ILE A 589 -17.20 29.08 -3.92
CA ILE A 589 -18.03 29.63 -4.99
C ILE A 589 -17.66 31.09 -5.20
N THR A 590 -17.19 31.44 -6.39
CA THR A 590 -16.83 32.81 -6.76
C THR A 590 -17.47 33.20 -8.08
N CYS A 591 -17.91 34.45 -8.21
CA CYS A 591 -18.48 34.98 -9.44
C CYS A 591 -17.76 36.27 -9.83
N ASP A 592 -17.30 36.36 -11.08
CA ASP A 592 -16.60 37.56 -11.57
C ASP A 592 -17.55 38.57 -12.24
N ALA A 593 -17.02 39.76 -12.54
CA ALA A 593 -17.78 40.85 -13.16
C ALA A 593 -18.32 40.52 -14.57
N ASN A 594 -17.81 39.46 -15.21
CA ASN A 594 -18.27 39.00 -16.53
C ASN A 594 -19.38 37.95 -16.43
N GLY A 595 -19.83 37.60 -15.22
CA GLY A 595 -20.83 36.57 -14.98
C GLY A 595 -20.25 35.15 -15.07
N ARG A 596 -18.95 34.97 -14.78
CA ARG A 596 -18.33 33.64 -14.70
C ARG A 596 -18.38 33.10 -13.29
N LEU A 597 -19.20 32.09 -13.06
CA LEU A 597 -19.32 31.39 -11.79
C LEU A 597 -18.31 30.24 -11.74
N ARG A 598 -17.38 30.27 -10.79
CA ARG A 598 -16.39 29.21 -10.55
C ARG A 598 -16.66 28.55 -9.22
N VAL A 599 -16.79 27.23 -9.24
CA VAL A 599 -16.99 26.39 -8.06
C VAL A 599 -15.79 25.47 -7.95
N LYS A 600 -14.98 25.65 -6.91
CA LYS A 600 -13.82 24.80 -6.62
C LYS A 600 -14.04 24.06 -5.31
N GLY A 601 -13.81 22.76 -5.29
CA GLY A 601 -14.00 21.96 -4.08
C GLY A 601 -13.39 20.58 -4.19
N PHE A 602 -13.37 19.83 -3.09
CA PHE A 602 -12.98 18.42 -3.13
C PHE A 602 -14.10 17.56 -3.73
N GLN A 603 -15.31 17.82 -3.25
CA GLN A 603 -16.54 17.18 -3.69
C GLN A 603 -17.61 18.26 -3.86
N ILE A 604 -18.20 18.31 -5.05
CA ILE A 604 -19.16 19.34 -5.45
C ILE A 604 -20.48 18.66 -5.80
N ARG A 605 -21.60 19.26 -5.38
CA ARG A 605 -22.96 18.87 -5.80
C ARG A 605 -23.55 19.95 -6.69
N ILE A 606 -24.33 19.58 -7.70
CA ILE A 606 -25.05 20.57 -8.52
C ILE A 606 -26.03 21.37 -7.67
N ALA A 607 -26.70 20.74 -6.70
CA ALA A 607 -27.62 21.41 -5.78
C ALA A 607 -27.01 22.62 -5.04
N GLU A 608 -25.67 22.68 -4.89
CA GLU A 608 -24.98 23.82 -4.25
C GLU A 608 -25.05 25.11 -5.07
N ILE A 609 -25.26 25.02 -6.39
CA ILE A 609 -25.38 26.18 -7.28
C ILE A 609 -26.71 26.24 -8.03
N ASN A 610 -27.59 25.26 -7.84
CA ASN A 610 -28.85 25.16 -8.55
C ASN A 610 -29.98 25.92 -7.83
N LEU A 611 -29.73 27.20 -7.53
CA LEU A 611 -30.65 28.05 -6.77
C LEU A 611 -31.48 28.91 -7.73
N GLU A 612 -32.78 29.07 -7.44
CA GLU A 612 -33.69 29.91 -8.25
C GLU A 612 -33.19 31.36 -8.42
N ASN A 613 -32.46 31.89 -7.41
CA ASN A 613 -31.85 33.22 -7.42
C ASN A 613 -30.32 33.16 -7.33
N LEU A 614 -29.67 32.33 -8.16
CA LEU A 614 -28.21 32.20 -8.22
C LEU A 614 -27.48 33.55 -8.44
N SER A 615 -28.09 34.46 -9.21
CA SER A 615 -27.59 35.82 -9.44
C SER A 615 -27.50 36.63 -8.15
N ASP A 616 -28.48 36.47 -7.27
CA ASP A 616 -28.65 37.30 -6.07
C ASP A 616 -27.83 36.74 -4.90
N SER A 617 -27.65 35.41 -4.84
CA SER A 617 -26.90 34.75 -3.76
C SER A 617 -25.39 34.81 -3.94
N HIS A 618 -24.87 34.65 -5.16
CA HIS A 618 -23.44 34.48 -5.41
C HIS A 618 -22.83 35.44 -6.44
N CYS A 619 -23.64 36.12 -7.26
CA CYS A 619 -23.17 36.97 -8.35
C CYS A 619 -23.57 38.45 -8.24
N ASN A 620 -24.02 38.94 -7.07
CA ASN A 620 -24.38 40.35 -6.85
C ASN A 620 -25.31 40.93 -7.95
N ASN A 621 -26.33 40.17 -8.36
CA ASN A 621 -27.29 40.50 -9.43
C ASN A 621 -26.69 40.55 -10.85
N ILE A 622 -25.47 40.02 -11.06
CA ILE A 622 -24.88 39.85 -12.39
C ILE A 622 -25.44 38.57 -13.01
N PRO A 623 -25.97 38.61 -14.25
CA PRO A 623 -26.46 37.41 -14.93
C PRO A 623 -25.30 36.45 -15.23
N VAL A 624 -25.45 35.20 -14.84
CA VAL A 624 -24.46 34.15 -15.08
C VAL A 624 -24.41 33.82 -16.57
N LYS A 625 -23.21 33.84 -17.15
CA LYS A 625 -22.95 33.51 -18.57
C LYS A 625 -22.12 32.25 -18.74
N GLU A 626 -21.26 31.95 -17.75
CA GLU A 626 -20.41 30.77 -17.74
C GLU A 626 -20.37 30.16 -16.34
N VAL A 627 -20.32 28.83 -16.26
CA VAL A 627 -20.25 28.06 -15.01
C VAL A 627 -19.13 27.05 -15.13
N ALA A 628 -18.19 27.04 -14.19
CA ALA A 628 -17.11 26.08 -14.11
C ALA A 628 -17.14 25.32 -12.77
N LEU A 629 -17.37 24.00 -12.85
CA LEU A 629 -17.35 23.08 -11.72
C LEU A 629 -16.04 22.30 -11.72
N LEU A 630 -15.18 22.57 -10.74
CA LEU A 630 -13.82 22.02 -10.65
C LEU A 630 -13.66 21.25 -9.34
N ALA A 631 -13.80 19.92 -9.39
CA ALA A 631 -13.68 19.07 -8.21
C ALA A 631 -12.37 18.28 -8.21
N VAL A 632 -11.69 18.24 -7.07
CA VAL A 632 -10.46 17.43 -6.89
C VAL A 632 -10.75 15.93 -6.98
N GLU A 633 -11.92 15.48 -6.54
CA GLU A 633 -12.29 14.06 -6.53
C GLU A 633 -13.60 13.77 -7.26
N THR A 634 -14.73 14.30 -6.77
CA THR A 634 -16.06 13.87 -7.24
C THR A 634 -17.03 15.03 -7.50
N ILE A 635 -17.76 14.97 -8.61
CA ILE A 635 -18.97 15.76 -8.85
C ILE A 635 -20.20 14.86 -8.75
N PHE A 636 -21.14 15.27 -7.90
CA PHE A 636 -22.47 14.67 -7.79
C PHE A 636 -23.47 15.48 -8.60
N LEU A 637 -24.05 14.83 -9.60
CA LEU A 637 -25.13 15.38 -10.41
C LEU A 637 -26.43 14.94 -9.75
N ASP A 638 -26.93 15.75 -8.81
CA ASP A 638 -27.99 15.38 -7.89
C ASP A 638 -29.31 16.12 -8.07
N GLU A 639 -29.36 17.11 -8.96
CA GLU A 639 -30.56 17.84 -9.37
C GLU A 639 -30.53 18.19 -10.86
N ASP A 640 -31.70 18.51 -11.43
CA ASP A 640 -31.83 19.06 -12.78
C ASP A 640 -31.52 20.55 -12.75
N THR A 641 -30.81 21.08 -13.75
CA THR A 641 -30.50 22.52 -13.80
C THR A 641 -31.76 23.36 -13.95
N THR A 642 -31.84 24.47 -13.20
CA THR A 642 -32.91 25.46 -13.30
C THR A 642 -32.87 26.26 -14.61
N ASP A 643 -33.97 26.97 -14.92
CA ASP A 643 -34.09 27.82 -16.11
C ASP A 643 -33.07 28.97 -16.18
N SER A 644 -32.38 29.30 -15.07
CA SER A 644 -31.30 30.28 -15.04
C SER A 644 -30.05 29.84 -15.79
N PHE A 645 -29.92 28.55 -16.12
CA PHE A 645 -28.81 28.02 -16.93
C PHE A 645 -29.10 27.99 -18.44
N ASN A 646 -30.29 28.42 -18.88
CA ASN A 646 -30.61 28.54 -20.30
C ASN A 646 -29.67 29.53 -20.99
N GLY A 647 -28.97 29.08 -22.03
CA GLY A 647 -27.96 29.87 -22.75
C GLY A 647 -26.60 29.99 -22.06
N VAL A 648 -26.38 29.32 -20.91
CA VAL A 648 -25.13 29.41 -20.12
C VAL A 648 -24.11 28.38 -20.58
N ASN A 649 -22.84 28.80 -20.74
CA ASN A 649 -21.76 27.86 -21.03
C ASN A 649 -21.33 27.11 -19.75
N MET A 650 -21.19 25.79 -19.82
CA MET A 650 -20.85 24.97 -18.67
C MET A 650 -19.58 24.16 -18.89
N PHE A 651 -18.65 24.27 -17.94
CA PHE A 651 -17.42 23.50 -17.87
C PHE A 651 -17.44 22.64 -16.61
N ILE A 652 -17.23 21.33 -16.75
CA ILE A 652 -17.20 20.40 -15.62
C ILE A 652 -15.92 19.57 -15.69
N ALA A 653 -15.12 19.60 -14.63
CA ALA A 653 -13.92 18.80 -14.51
C ALA A 653 -13.82 18.16 -13.13
N ALA A 654 -13.75 16.83 -13.11
CA ALA A 654 -13.56 16.04 -11.91
C ALA A 654 -13.07 14.64 -12.28
N PRO A 655 -12.22 13.98 -11.48
CA PRO A 655 -11.84 12.60 -11.76
C PRO A 655 -13.05 11.66 -11.78
N LYS A 656 -14.03 11.88 -10.89
CA LYS A 656 -15.21 11.04 -10.76
C LYS A 656 -16.51 11.83 -10.90
N TRP A 657 -17.43 11.29 -11.69
CA TRP A 657 -18.78 11.83 -11.89
C TRP A 657 -19.79 10.80 -11.38
N VAL A 658 -20.74 11.23 -10.56
CA VAL A 658 -21.77 10.35 -10.00
C VAL A 658 -23.14 10.95 -10.26
N VAL A 659 -23.93 10.27 -11.10
CA VAL A 659 -25.32 10.68 -11.39
C VAL A 659 -26.26 10.04 -10.37
N ILE A 660 -27.03 10.87 -9.67
CA ILE A 660 -27.98 10.44 -8.65
C ILE A 660 -29.39 10.43 -9.24
N GLY A 661 -29.89 9.25 -9.62
CA GLY A 661 -31.18 9.13 -10.31
C GLY A 661 -31.12 9.62 -11.76
N GLN A 662 -32.27 9.89 -12.38
CA GLN A 662 -32.33 10.48 -13.72
C GLN A 662 -32.18 12.00 -13.63
N ARG A 663 -31.25 12.56 -14.41
CA ARG A 663 -30.88 13.98 -14.31
C ARG A 663 -30.76 14.66 -15.66
N ARG A 664 -31.08 15.96 -15.69
CA ARG A 664 -31.05 16.81 -16.88
C ARG A 664 -30.20 18.06 -16.65
N ILE A 665 -29.25 18.31 -17.55
CA ILE A 665 -28.54 19.58 -17.67
C ILE A 665 -29.08 20.27 -18.91
N VAL A 666 -29.85 21.34 -18.74
CA VAL A 666 -30.51 22.11 -19.80
C VAL A 666 -29.79 23.45 -19.96
N LEU A 667 -29.06 23.58 -21.06
CA LEU A 667 -28.34 24.80 -21.46
C LEU A 667 -28.98 25.44 -22.70
N SER A 668 -30.23 25.09 -22.99
CA SER A 668 -30.91 25.45 -24.23
C SER A 668 -31.19 26.95 -24.32
N GLY A 669 -31.25 27.47 -25.54
CA GLY A 669 -31.61 28.87 -25.80
C GLY A 669 -33.10 29.10 -25.59
N LYS A 670 -33.48 30.29 -25.14
CA LYS A 670 -34.88 30.68 -25.00
C LYS A 670 -35.52 30.93 -26.37
N SER A 671 -36.80 30.60 -26.49
CA SER A 671 -37.54 30.86 -27.73
C SER A 671 -37.72 32.36 -27.94
N GLY A 672 -37.65 32.81 -29.20
CA GLY A 672 -37.86 34.19 -29.60
C GLY A 672 -39.28 34.64 -29.23
N PRO A 673 -39.45 35.81 -28.60
CA PRO A 673 -40.76 36.30 -28.23
C PRO A 673 -41.60 36.64 -29.47
N GLN A 674 -42.92 36.59 -29.30
CA GLN A 674 -43.86 37.02 -30.34
C GLN A 674 -43.81 38.53 -30.50
N ALA A 675 -43.80 39.00 -31.75
CA ALA A 675 -43.95 40.42 -32.05
C ALA A 675 -45.39 40.86 -31.73
N ASN A 676 -45.59 41.62 -30.65
CA ASN A 676 -46.91 42.16 -30.26
C ASN A 676 -47.04 43.60 -30.75
N HIS A 677 -47.90 43.87 -31.74
CA HIS A 677 -48.29 45.22 -32.15
C HIS A 677 -49.80 45.37 -32.36
N SER A 678 -50.30 46.57 -32.08
CA SER A 678 -51.63 47.05 -32.47
C SER A 678 -51.53 47.60 -33.88
N TYR A 679 -52.45 47.21 -34.76
CA TYR A 679 -52.40 47.54 -36.18
C TYR A 679 -53.25 48.77 -36.51
N ASP A 680 -52.73 49.62 -37.40
CA ASP A 680 -53.55 50.49 -38.24
C ASP A 680 -53.95 49.73 -39.53
N ASP A 681 -55.08 50.08 -40.15
CA ASP A 681 -55.61 49.37 -41.31
C ASP A 681 -54.61 49.33 -42.49
N GLY A 682 -54.39 48.14 -43.06
CA GLY A 682 -53.50 47.90 -44.19
C GLY A 682 -52.02 47.74 -43.86
N GLU A 683 -51.60 47.82 -42.58
CA GLU A 683 -50.20 47.62 -42.21
C GLU A 683 -49.72 46.16 -42.31
N ASN A 684 -48.48 45.99 -42.76
CA ASN A 684 -47.81 44.68 -42.80
C ASN A 684 -47.45 44.20 -41.39
N GLY A 685 -47.57 42.89 -41.17
CA GLY A 685 -47.05 42.21 -39.99
C GLY A 685 -45.53 42.32 -39.90
N LYS A 686 -45.03 42.47 -38.68
CA LYS A 686 -43.60 42.42 -38.35
C LYS A 686 -43.10 40.98 -38.28
N PRO A 687 -41.87 40.68 -38.77
CA PRO A 687 -41.21 39.40 -38.58
C PRO A 687 -41.11 39.01 -37.10
N GLY A 688 -41.05 37.71 -36.83
CA GLY A 688 -40.80 37.19 -35.48
C GLY A 688 -39.34 37.42 -35.07
N LEU A 689 -39.10 37.58 -33.76
CA LEU A 689 -37.75 37.75 -33.22
C LEU A 689 -36.97 36.43 -33.24
N PRO A 690 -35.64 36.44 -33.41
CA PRO A 690 -34.85 35.23 -33.42
C PRO A 690 -34.88 34.52 -32.07
N GLY A 691 -34.67 33.21 -32.08
CA GLY A 691 -34.43 32.46 -30.85
C GLY A 691 -33.01 32.67 -30.34
N ASP A 692 -32.82 32.56 -29.03
CA ASP A 692 -31.50 32.67 -28.41
C ASP A 692 -30.63 31.46 -28.76
N ASN A 693 -29.31 31.66 -28.82
CA ASN A 693 -28.37 30.55 -28.90
C ASN A 693 -28.38 29.75 -27.60
N SER A 694 -28.15 28.45 -27.67
CA SER A 694 -27.87 27.65 -26.47
C SER A 694 -26.44 27.86 -25.99
N GLY A 695 -26.21 27.59 -24.71
CA GLY A 695 -24.89 27.48 -24.13
C GLY A 695 -24.11 26.26 -24.63
N SER A 696 -22.79 26.30 -24.47
CA SER A 696 -21.87 25.22 -24.84
C SER A 696 -21.46 24.41 -23.62
N PHE A 697 -21.13 23.14 -23.81
CA PHE A 697 -20.74 22.21 -22.75
C PHE A 697 -19.34 21.62 -22.98
N PHE A 698 -18.51 21.66 -21.94
CA PHE A 698 -17.26 20.91 -21.89
C PHE A 698 -17.19 20.08 -20.60
N GLY A 699 -16.96 18.78 -20.74
CA GLY A 699 -16.78 17.86 -19.62
C GLY A 699 -15.46 17.10 -19.71
N ILE A 700 -14.78 16.89 -18.59
CA ILE A 700 -13.67 15.94 -18.48
C ILE A 700 -13.80 15.10 -17.21
N GLY A 701 -13.62 13.79 -17.37
CA GLY A 701 -13.70 12.84 -16.26
C GLY A 701 -13.01 11.52 -16.56
N LEU A 702 -12.62 10.81 -15.49
CA LEU A 702 -11.99 9.49 -15.55
C LEU A 702 -13.00 8.37 -15.31
N GLN A 703 -13.86 8.53 -14.30
CA GLN A 703 -14.88 7.56 -13.92
C GLN A 703 -16.27 8.18 -13.96
N PHE A 704 -17.22 7.51 -14.62
CA PHE A 704 -18.61 7.95 -14.73
C PHE A 704 -19.53 6.87 -14.15
N LEU A 705 -20.07 7.11 -12.95
CA LEU A 705 -21.03 6.22 -12.32
C LEU A 705 -22.45 6.63 -12.70
N ASN A 706 -23.20 5.69 -13.27
CA ASN A 706 -24.58 5.87 -13.73
C ASN A 706 -24.75 6.95 -14.82
N GLY A 707 -23.73 7.16 -15.66
CA GLY A 707 -23.72 8.22 -16.67
C GLY A 707 -24.87 8.11 -17.69
N GLU A 708 -25.39 6.91 -17.94
CA GLU A 708 -26.57 6.67 -18.78
C GLU A 708 -27.86 7.33 -18.27
N ASN A 709 -27.89 7.73 -17.00
CA ASN A 709 -29.02 8.43 -16.39
C ASN A 709 -28.92 9.96 -16.51
N LEU A 710 -27.87 10.48 -17.14
CA LEU A 710 -27.68 11.91 -17.39
C LEU A 710 -28.06 12.27 -18.84
N TYR A 711 -28.89 13.30 -18.97
CA TYR A 711 -29.27 13.89 -20.23
C TYR A 711 -28.82 15.36 -20.31
N ILE A 712 -28.03 15.73 -21.32
CA ILE A 712 -27.56 17.10 -21.52
C ILE A 712 -28.20 17.69 -22.78
N GLU A 713 -28.87 18.84 -22.64
CA GLU A 713 -29.65 19.48 -23.69
C GLU A 713 -29.13 20.89 -24.03
N MET A 714 -28.61 21.06 -25.24
CA MET A 714 -28.04 22.31 -25.78
C MET A 714 -28.74 22.69 -27.08
N ASN A 715 -30.05 22.81 -27.05
CA ASN A 715 -30.85 23.15 -28.21
C ASN A 715 -30.97 24.67 -28.36
N GLY A 716 -30.74 25.19 -29.56
CA GLY A 716 -31.01 26.60 -29.85
C GLY A 716 -32.50 26.91 -29.69
N GLY A 717 -32.81 28.14 -29.26
CA GLY A 717 -34.18 28.58 -29.06
C GLY A 717 -34.97 28.61 -30.37
N ARG A 718 -36.26 28.27 -30.32
CA ARG A 718 -37.13 28.39 -31.50
C ARG A 718 -37.30 29.87 -31.87
N GLY A 719 -37.31 30.21 -33.15
CA GLY A 719 -37.64 31.55 -33.58
C GLY A 719 -39.08 31.96 -33.23
N GLY A 720 -39.29 33.24 -32.97
CA GLY A 720 -40.60 33.80 -32.61
C GLY A 720 -41.60 33.77 -33.76
N HIS A 721 -42.89 33.82 -33.42
CA HIS A 721 -43.96 33.90 -34.40
C HIS A 721 -43.99 35.28 -35.07
N GLY A 722 -44.01 35.31 -36.41
CA GLY A 722 -44.30 36.51 -37.17
C GLY A 722 -45.73 36.98 -36.92
N SER A 723 -45.92 38.30 -36.79
CA SER A 723 -47.23 38.89 -36.52
C SER A 723 -48.09 38.94 -37.80
N ASN A 724 -49.42 38.89 -37.68
CA ASN A 724 -50.31 38.88 -38.85
C ASN A 724 -50.31 40.24 -39.58
N GLY A 725 -50.77 40.31 -40.82
CA GLY A 725 -51.06 41.58 -41.48
C GLY A 725 -52.41 42.15 -41.05
N ALA A 726 -52.54 43.48 -41.04
CA ALA A 726 -53.79 44.17 -40.73
C ALA A 726 -54.80 44.06 -41.89
N LYS A 727 -56.11 44.11 -41.59
CA LYS A 727 -57.14 44.21 -42.63
C LYS A 727 -56.97 45.55 -43.36
N GLY A 728 -57.11 45.56 -44.69
CA GLY A 728 -57.05 46.79 -45.47
C GLY A 728 -58.23 47.74 -45.15
N ALA A 729 -58.03 49.04 -45.34
CA ALA A 729 -59.10 50.02 -45.14
C ALA A 729 -60.25 49.80 -46.13
N LYS A 730 -61.50 50.00 -45.67
CA LYS A 730 -62.69 49.95 -46.54
C LYS A 730 -62.55 50.99 -47.65
N GLY A 731 -62.93 50.63 -48.87
CA GLY A 731 -62.92 51.55 -50.00
C GLY A 731 -64.00 52.62 -49.87
N ASP A 732 -63.75 53.80 -50.46
CA ASP A 732 -64.70 54.91 -50.40
C ASP A 732 -66.01 54.56 -51.13
N ASN A 733 -67.13 54.95 -50.54
CA ASN A 733 -68.44 54.79 -51.18
C ASN A 733 -68.51 55.65 -52.45
N GLY A 734 -69.14 55.12 -53.50
CA GLY A 734 -69.45 55.84 -54.72
C GLY A 734 -70.53 56.89 -54.47
N ARG A 735 -70.46 58.01 -55.19
CA ARG A 735 -71.43 59.10 -55.06
C ARG A 735 -72.73 58.75 -55.76
N ASP A 736 -73.84 59.09 -55.11
CA ASP A 736 -75.16 58.97 -55.71
C ASP A 736 -75.31 59.95 -56.90
N ALA A 737 -76.05 59.54 -57.92
CA ALA A 737 -76.30 60.35 -59.11
C ALA A 737 -76.96 61.70 -58.77
N GLY A 738 -77.76 61.75 -57.69
CA GLY A 738 -78.38 62.99 -57.21
C GLY A 738 -77.36 64.03 -56.74
N GLU A 739 -76.27 63.60 -56.08
CA GLU A 739 -75.18 64.47 -55.66
C GLU A 739 -74.37 64.97 -56.85
N ILE A 740 -74.09 64.09 -57.82
CA ILE A 740 -73.38 64.43 -59.06
C ILE A 740 -74.15 65.50 -59.85
N LEU A 741 -75.47 65.37 -59.95
CA LEU A 741 -76.33 66.34 -60.66
C LEU A 741 -76.47 67.67 -59.89
N GLY A 742 -76.50 67.63 -58.55
CA GLY A 742 -76.51 68.84 -57.71
C GLY A 742 -75.24 69.70 -57.87
N LEU A 743 -74.12 69.07 -58.24
CA LEU A 743 -72.84 69.73 -58.53
C LEU A 743 -72.73 70.27 -59.96
N GLY A 744 -73.76 70.08 -60.81
CA GLY A 744 -73.78 70.55 -62.20
C GLY A 744 -72.93 69.71 -63.16
N LEU A 745 -72.51 68.51 -62.76
CA LEU A 745 -71.65 67.62 -63.54
C LEU A 745 -72.45 66.67 -64.45
N TYR A 746 -73.17 67.23 -65.43
CA TYR A 746 -73.83 66.47 -66.50
C TYR A 746 -73.24 66.83 -67.88
N SER A 747 -73.15 65.84 -68.76
CA SER A 747 -72.56 65.94 -70.09
C SER A 747 -73.66 65.83 -71.15
N ASP A 748 -73.46 66.39 -72.35
CA ASP A 748 -74.35 66.19 -73.51
C ASP A 748 -74.58 64.70 -73.88
N LYS A 749 -73.80 63.77 -73.29
CA LYS A 749 -73.98 62.32 -73.40
C LYS A 749 -75.11 61.76 -72.53
N ASP A 750 -75.53 62.49 -71.50
CA ASP A 750 -76.68 62.11 -70.68
C ASP A 750 -77.94 62.32 -71.54
N LYS A 751 -78.81 61.30 -71.68
CA LYS A 751 -79.94 61.35 -72.63
C LYS A 751 -80.95 62.42 -72.23
N ILE A 752 -80.87 63.60 -72.83
CA ILE A 752 -81.84 64.69 -72.64
C ILE A 752 -82.93 64.58 -73.70
N LEU A 753 -84.12 64.10 -73.31
CA LEU A 753 -85.32 64.18 -74.14
C LEU A 753 -85.93 65.56 -73.99
N THR A 754 -85.91 66.37 -75.07
CA THR A 754 -86.39 67.76 -75.06
C THR A 754 -87.67 67.88 -75.86
N PHE A 755 -88.71 68.46 -75.27
CA PHE A 755 -89.95 68.75 -75.97
C PHE A 755 -90.20 70.25 -76.05
N ASN A 756 -90.62 70.76 -77.22
CA ASN A 756 -90.67 72.20 -77.51
C ASN A 756 -92.08 72.82 -77.46
N GLU A 757 -93.14 72.04 -77.22
CA GLU A 757 -94.53 72.50 -77.19
C GLU A 757 -95.30 71.86 -76.02
N GLY A 758 -96.32 72.54 -75.49
CA GLY A 758 -97.05 72.11 -74.28
C GLY A 758 -97.86 70.82 -74.49
N PHE A 759 -97.81 69.92 -73.51
CA PHE A 759 -98.49 68.63 -73.54
C PHE A 759 -99.75 68.63 -72.67
N GLU A 760 -100.79 67.95 -73.11
CA GLU A 760 -101.89 67.52 -72.25
C GLU A 760 -101.43 66.26 -71.47
N SER A 761 -101.63 66.24 -70.15
CA SER A 761 -101.07 65.26 -69.20
C SER A 761 -101.31 63.80 -69.62
N ASP A 762 -102.46 63.54 -70.22
CA ASP A 762 -102.96 62.19 -70.49
C ASP A 762 -102.32 61.59 -71.77
N ALA A 763 -101.69 62.42 -72.61
CA ALA A 763 -100.99 62.00 -73.82
C ALA A 763 -99.50 61.63 -73.57
N LEU A 764 -98.92 62.05 -72.44
CA LEU A 764 -97.52 61.79 -72.10
C LEU A 764 -97.25 60.29 -71.81
N GLU A 765 -98.24 59.59 -71.26
CA GLU A 765 -98.14 58.17 -70.94
C GLU A 765 -98.11 57.29 -72.19
N SER A 766 -98.76 57.75 -73.27
CA SER A 766 -98.83 57.03 -74.56
C SER A 766 -97.70 57.41 -75.53
N GLY A 767 -97.14 58.62 -75.42
CA GLY A 767 -96.09 59.14 -76.31
C GLY A 767 -94.66 58.70 -75.98
N LEU A 768 -94.39 58.20 -74.77
CA LEU A 768 -93.06 57.72 -74.37
C LEU A 768 -92.69 56.32 -74.92
N LEU A 769 -93.58 55.68 -75.68
CA LEU A 769 -93.40 54.30 -76.12
C LEU A 769 -93.12 54.09 -77.62
N ILE A 770 -93.36 55.05 -78.54
CA ILE A 770 -93.24 54.77 -79.99
C ILE A 770 -92.72 55.96 -80.80
N VAL A 771 -91.65 55.70 -81.55
CA VAL A 771 -90.95 56.56 -82.51
C VAL A 771 -91.75 56.69 -83.82
N ALA A 772 -91.68 57.88 -84.43
CA ALA A 772 -92.06 58.22 -85.82
C ALA A 772 -93.55 58.35 -86.14
N GLU A 773 -94.04 59.58 -86.23
CA GLU A 773 -94.38 60.27 -87.49
C GLU A 773 -95.05 61.63 -87.18
N GLU A 774 -94.62 62.68 -87.90
CA GLU A 774 -95.14 64.05 -87.78
C GLU A 774 -96.66 64.10 -88.01
N ARG A 775 -97.42 64.56 -87.02
CA ARG A 775 -98.82 64.96 -87.21
C ARG A 775 -98.98 66.46 -87.04
N LYS A 776 -99.25 67.13 -88.18
CA LYS A 776 -99.71 68.52 -88.23
C LYS A 776 -101.15 68.58 -87.71
N LEU A 777 -101.39 69.36 -86.67
CA LEU A 777 -102.74 69.69 -86.19
C LEU A 777 -102.95 71.19 -86.23
N ILE A 778 -104.10 71.57 -86.77
CA ILE A 778 -104.56 72.95 -86.95
C ILE A 778 -105.28 73.36 -85.66
N MET A 779 -104.79 74.39 -84.97
CA MET A 779 -105.52 74.96 -83.83
C MET A 779 -106.70 75.79 -84.31
N ALA A 780 -107.88 75.39 -83.87
CA ALA A 780 -109.09 76.20 -83.92
C ALA A 780 -109.02 77.27 -82.81
N TYR A 781 -108.77 78.51 -83.23
CA TYR A 781 -109.24 79.77 -82.65
C TYR A 781 -109.11 79.96 -81.11
N CYS A 782 -108.10 80.72 -80.69
CA CYS A 782 -108.12 81.48 -79.44
C CYS A 782 -107.96 83.00 -79.74
N PRO A 783 -108.69 83.90 -79.05
CA PRO A 783 -108.83 85.32 -79.42
C PRO A 783 -107.59 86.17 -79.08
N PRO A 784 -107.48 87.40 -79.62
CA PRO A 784 -106.27 88.21 -79.52
C PRO A 784 -106.18 88.88 -78.15
N ASP A 785 -105.17 88.50 -77.36
CA ASP A 785 -104.32 89.45 -76.63
C ASP A 785 -103.05 88.72 -76.13
N ASP A 786 -101.91 89.37 -76.37
CA ASP A 786 -100.56 88.82 -76.48
C ASP A 786 -99.97 88.19 -75.19
N LYS A 787 -99.46 86.94 -75.30
CA LYS A 787 -98.12 86.48 -74.86
C LYS A 787 -97.92 84.98 -75.16
N GLU A 788 -96.98 84.67 -76.05
CA GLU A 788 -96.51 83.30 -76.32
C GLU A 788 -95.72 82.77 -75.12
N VAL A 789 -96.26 81.77 -74.42
CA VAL A 789 -95.56 81.03 -73.37
C VAL A 789 -95.21 79.65 -73.93
N SER A 790 -93.92 79.33 -73.98
CA SER A 790 -93.44 77.98 -74.33
C SER A 790 -92.80 77.30 -73.12
N THR A 791 -92.93 75.98 -73.03
CA THR A 791 -92.34 75.18 -71.95
C THR A 791 -91.46 74.08 -72.55
N ARG A 792 -90.28 73.89 -71.94
CA ARG A 792 -89.34 72.83 -72.30
C ARG A 792 -89.25 71.83 -71.16
N VAL A 793 -89.57 70.57 -71.43
CA VAL A 793 -89.36 69.48 -70.47
C VAL A 793 -88.14 68.68 -70.92
N GLY A 794 -87.18 68.51 -70.02
CA GLY A 794 -85.96 67.71 -70.18
C GLY A 794 -85.97 66.54 -69.20
N LEU A 795 -85.83 65.30 -69.68
CA LEU A 795 -85.54 64.15 -68.80
C LEU A 795 -84.03 63.92 -68.78
N VAL A 796 -83.40 63.86 -67.61
CA VAL A 796 -81.98 63.55 -67.43
C VAL A 796 -81.85 62.26 -66.62
N ARG A 797 -81.25 61.24 -67.21
CA ARG A 797 -80.93 59.97 -66.52
C ARG A 797 -79.43 59.96 -66.24
N LYS A 798 -79.04 59.77 -64.96
CA LYS A 798 -77.64 59.74 -64.53
C LYS A 798 -77.38 58.56 -63.61
N GLU A 799 -76.31 57.83 -63.88
CA GLU A 799 -75.83 56.72 -63.06
C GLU A 799 -74.95 57.22 -61.90
N GLY A 800 -75.03 56.55 -60.75
CA GLY A 800 -74.13 56.78 -59.61
C GLY A 800 -72.72 56.26 -59.89
N GLU A 801 -71.73 56.79 -59.17
CA GLU A 801 -70.35 56.31 -59.23
C GLU A 801 -70.22 54.97 -58.47
N CYS A 802 -69.32 54.09 -58.90
CA CYS A 802 -69.07 52.84 -58.20
C CYS A 802 -68.22 53.09 -56.95
N GLY A 803 -68.48 52.33 -55.89
CA GLY A 803 -67.63 52.32 -54.70
C GLY A 803 -66.24 51.80 -55.05
N VAL A 804 -65.22 52.41 -54.46
CA VAL A 804 -63.83 52.05 -54.68
C VAL A 804 -63.58 50.69 -54.01
N GLU A 805 -62.75 49.83 -54.64
CA GLU A 805 -62.29 48.60 -54.01
C GLU A 805 -61.55 48.90 -52.71
N GLY A 806 -61.75 48.06 -51.68
CA GLY A 806 -61.03 48.23 -50.43
C GLY A 806 -59.53 48.05 -50.62
N HIS A 807 -58.75 48.75 -49.79
CA HIS A 807 -57.30 48.66 -49.84
C HIS A 807 -56.85 47.20 -49.60
N PRO A 808 -55.74 46.76 -50.22
CA PRO A 808 -55.20 45.43 -49.96
C PRO A 808 -54.84 45.28 -48.47
N GLY A 809 -55.09 44.10 -47.92
CA GLY A 809 -54.64 43.76 -46.56
C GLY A 809 -53.12 43.70 -46.48
N GLY A 810 -52.59 44.04 -45.31
CA GLY A 810 -51.15 43.98 -45.07
C GLY A 810 -50.60 42.55 -45.21
N LEU A 811 -49.33 42.42 -45.60
CA LEU A 811 -48.62 41.14 -45.64
C LEU A 811 -48.43 40.56 -44.23
N GLY A 812 -48.33 39.24 -44.09
CA GLY A 812 -47.97 38.64 -42.80
C GLY A 812 -46.48 38.84 -42.47
N GLY A 813 -46.08 38.83 -41.21
CA GLY A 813 -44.67 38.85 -40.83
C GLY A 813 -43.99 37.49 -41.07
N GLU A 814 -42.75 37.48 -41.55
CA GLU A 814 -41.96 36.24 -41.68
C GLU A 814 -41.66 35.62 -40.30
N ALA A 815 -41.39 34.31 -40.26
CA ALA A 815 -41.01 33.61 -39.04
C ALA A 815 -39.63 34.06 -38.52
N GLY A 816 -39.48 34.16 -37.20
CA GLY A 816 -38.16 34.34 -36.59
C GLY A 816 -37.25 33.14 -36.86
N ILE A 817 -35.95 33.40 -36.97
CA ILE A 817 -34.93 32.37 -37.19
C ILE A 817 -34.59 31.71 -35.85
N GLY A 818 -34.47 30.38 -35.80
CA GLY A 818 -34.06 29.69 -34.58
C GLY A 818 -32.59 29.92 -34.23
N GLY A 819 -32.28 29.94 -32.94
CA GLY A 819 -30.92 30.12 -32.44
C GLY A 819 -29.99 28.94 -32.74
N PHE A 820 -28.69 29.18 -32.71
CA PHE A 820 -27.68 28.15 -32.95
C PHE A 820 -27.52 27.19 -31.76
N ALA A 821 -27.24 25.92 -32.05
CA ALA A 821 -26.82 24.94 -31.05
C ALA A 821 -25.41 25.24 -30.50
N GLY A 822 -25.20 24.88 -29.24
CA GLY A 822 -23.96 25.06 -28.51
C GLY A 822 -22.87 24.09 -28.97
N ASP A 823 -21.62 24.44 -28.67
CA ASP A 823 -20.52 23.50 -28.85
C ASP A 823 -20.51 22.46 -27.73
N MET A 824 -20.02 21.26 -28.04
CA MET A 824 -20.02 20.14 -27.11
C MET A 824 -18.72 19.36 -27.20
N GLN A 825 -18.10 19.12 -26.05
CA GLN A 825 -16.94 18.26 -25.92
C GLN A 825 -16.99 17.49 -24.59
N LEU A 826 -16.87 16.16 -24.65
CA LEU A 826 -16.76 15.31 -23.47
C LEU A 826 -15.50 14.46 -23.59
N VAL A 827 -14.57 14.66 -22.66
CA VAL A 827 -13.30 13.93 -22.59
C VAL A 827 -13.40 12.82 -21.55
N GLU A 828 -13.62 11.61 -22.04
CA GLU A 828 -13.68 10.39 -21.21
C GLU A 828 -12.28 9.76 -21.11
N LEU A 829 -11.60 9.88 -19.97
CA LEU A 829 -10.23 9.41 -19.80
C LEU A 829 -10.13 7.91 -19.47
N GLY A 830 -11.19 7.35 -18.90
CA GLY A 830 -11.29 5.95 -18.49
C GLY A 830 -12.45 5.25 -19.18
N ASP A 831 -13.50 4.97 -18.42
CA ASP A 831 -14.68 4.25 -18.90
C ASP A 831 -15.58 5.15 -19.78
N VAL A 832 -16.31 4.53 -20.72
CA VAL A 832 -17.32 5.22 -21.55
C VAL A 832 -18.46 5.68 -20.66
N SER A 833 -18.78 6.98 -20.69
CA SER A 833 -19.76 7.59 -19.79
C SER A 833 -21.21 7.19 -20.08
N ARG A 834 -21.53 6.88 -21.34
CA ARG A 834 -22.91 6.62 -21.82
C ARG A 834 -23.88 7.78 -21.60
N ILE A 835 -23.38 9.00 -21.34
CA ILE A 835 -24.20 10.20 -21.17
C ILE A 835 -24.94 10.50 -22.49
N ASN A 836 -26.24 10.79 -22.40
CA ASN A 836 -27.05 11.15 -23.56
C ASN A 836 -27.01 12.67 -23.77
N ILE A 837 -26.64 13.11 -24.97
CA ILE A 837 -26.41 14.53 -25.27
C ILE A 837 -27.13 14.92 -26.55
N GLN A 838 -27.88 16.01 -26.50
CA GLN A 838 -28.63 16.57 -27.62
C GLN A 838 -28.21 18.03 -27.88
N ASN A 839 -27.87 18.33 -29.13
CA ASN A 839 -27.50 19.68 -29.58
C ASN A 839 -28.10 19.98 -30.96
N LYS A 840 -29.31 20.55 -31.00
CA LYS A 840 -30.00 20.89 -32.26
C LYS A 840 -30.16 22.39 -32.40
N THR A 841 -29.93 22.92 -33.60
CA THR A 841 -30.27 24.31 -33.92
C THR A 841 -31.77 24.49 -33.78
N GLY A 842 -32.20 25.63 -33.25
CA GLY A 842 -33.60 25.96 -33.08
C GLY A 842 -34.35 25.95 -34.41
N SER A 843 -35.60 25.49 -34.40
CA SER A 843 -36.45 25.58 -35.57
C SER A 843 -36.90 27.03 -35.81
N PHE A 844 -37.29 27.34 -37.05
CA PHE A 844 -37.99 28.59 -37.37
C PHE A 844 -39.29 28.73 -36.55
N GLY A 845 -39.69 29.97 -36.33
CA GLY A 845 -41.03 30.29 -35.85
C GLY A 845 -42.11 29.96 -36.87
N THR A 846 -43.35 30.29 -36.56
CA THR A 846 -44.45 30.25 -37.53
C THR A 846 -44.57 31.60 -38.23
N ARG A 847 -44.93 31.61 -39.52
CA ARG A 847 -45.21 32.85 -40.27
C ARG A 847 -46.57 33.43 -39.85
N GLY A 848 -46.69 34.75 -39.83
CA GLY A 848 -47.97 35.43 -39.64
C GLY A 848 -48.84 35.31 -40.88
N SER A 849 -50.16 35.29 -40.71
CA SER A 849 -51.11 35.27 -41.83
C SER A 849 -51.21 36.64 -42.49
N LYS A 850 -51.46 36.68 -43.81
CA LYS A 850 -51.79 37.91 -44.53
C LYS A 850 -53.12 38.48 -44.00
N GLY A 851 -53.20 39.81 -43.91
CA GLY A 851 -54.43 40.52 -43.59
C GLY A 851 -55.47 40.41 -44.71
N GLU A 852 -56.75 40.44 -44.33
CA GLU A 852 -57.84 40.46 -45.30
C GLU A 852 -57.85 41.79 -46.08
N ASN A 853 -58.32 41.79 -47.32
CA ASN A 853 -58.53 43.05 -48.03
C ASN A 853 -59.65 43.85 -47.34
N GLY A 854 -59.58 45.17 -47.46
CA GLY A 854 -60.68 46.03 -47.06
C GLY A 854 -61.94 45.73 -47.85
N ASP A 855 -63.08 45.95 -47.25
CA ASP A 855 -64.36 45.77 -47.95
C ASP A 855 -64.49 46.85 -49.03
N LYS A 856 -65.12 46.53 -50.17
CA LYS A 856 -65.44 47.51 -51.21
C LYS A 856 -66.37 48.60 -50.64
N GLY A 857 -66.20 49.84 -51.07
CA GLY A 857 -67.17 50.90 -50.84
C GLY A 857 -68.52 50.58 -51.47
N GLU A 858 -69.59 51.12 -50.91
CA GLU A 858 -70.95 50.94 -51.44
C GLU A 858 -71.11 51.72 -52.76
N ASP A 859 -71.76 51.12 -53.77
CA ASP A 859 -71.99 51.78 -55.06
C ASP A 859 -73.09 52.86 -54.94
N GLY A 860 -72.92 53.98 -55.65
CA GLY A 860 -73.89 55.07 -55.69
C GLY A 860 -75.16 54.72 -56.48
N VAL A 861 -76.28 55.33 -56.08
CA VAL A 861 -77.62 55.06 -56.62
C VAL A 861 -77.93 55.90 -57.86
N GLU A 862 -78.59 55.29 -58.84
CA GLU A 862 -79.03 55.94 -60.08
C GLU A 862 -80.21 56.92 -59.83
N CYS A 863 -80.27 58.03 -60.58
CA CYS A 863 -81.37 58.99 -60.51
C CYS A 863 -81.94 59.31 -61.90
N ILE A 864 -83.26 59.51 -61.95
CA ILE A 864 -83.96 60.13 -63.08
C ILE A 864 -84.48 61.49 -62.62
N CYS A 865 -84.08 62.55 -63.33
CA CYS A 865 -84.48 63.91 -63.06
C CYS A 865 -85.34 64.46 -64.19
N VAL A 866 -86.43 65.12 -63.83
CA VAL A 866 -87.27 65.90 -64.75
C VAL A 866 -86.96 67.37 -64.53
N GLN A 867 -86.51 68.03 -65.57
CA GLN A 867 -86.30 69.47 -65.65
C GLN A 867 -87.46 70.08 -66.45
N VAL A 868 -88.12 71.09 -65.90
CA VAL A 868 -89.16 71.87 -66.60
C VAL A 868 -88.72 73.32 -66.65
N GLU A 869 -88.65 73.90 -67.83
CA GLU A 869 -88.25 75.28 -68.07
C GLU A 869 -89.39 76.04 -68.74
N GLY A 870 -89.80 77.17 -68.16
CA GLY A 870 -90.77 78.08 -68.76
C GLY A 870 -90.08 79.25 -69.43
N PHE A 871 -90.53 79.60 -70.63
CA PHE A 871 -90.03 80.72 -71.42
C PHE A 871 -91.15 81.73 -71.67
N SER A 872 -90.84 83.01 -71.47
CA SER A 872 -91.68 84.14 -71.90
C SER A 872 -90.92 84.83 -73.03
N GLY A 873 -91.29 84.54 -74.28
CA GLY A 873 -90.47 84.90 -75.44
C GLY A 873 -89.13 84.16 -75.46
N SER A 874 -88.02 84.88 -75.62
CA SER A 874 -86.66 84.31 -75.71
C SER A 874 -85.91 84.23 -74.37
N SER A 875 -86.51 84.73 -73.27
CA SER A 875 -85.92 84.69 -71.93
C SER A 875 -86.50 83.56 -71.09
N ARG A 876 -85.61 82.74 -70.53
CA ARG A 876 -85.96 81.69 -69.56
C ARG A 876 -86.43 82.33 -68.26
N ASP A 877 -87.69 82.10 -67.91
CA ASP A 877 -88.36 82.80 -66.80
C ASP A 877 -88.24 82.00 -65.49
N ARG A 878 -88.47 80.68 -65.55
CA ARG A 878 -88.35 79.76 -64.39
C ARG A 878 -87.87 78.38 -64.80
N SER A 879 -87.11 77.72 -63.93
CA SER A 879 -86.82 76.29 -64.07
C SER A 879 -87.09 75.51 -62.79
N TYR A 880 -87.79 74.40 -62.91
CA TYR A 880 -88.05 73.46 -61.84
C TYR A 880 -87.33 72.14 -62.12
N TRP A 881 -86.73 71.57 -61.09
CA TRP A 881 -86.12 70.25 -61.14
C TRP A 881 -86.78 69.35 -60.11
N LYS A 882 -87.07 68.10 -60.50
CA LYS A 882 -87.40 67.05 -59.56
C LYS A 882 -86.71 65.76 -59.95
N CYS A 883 -85.93 65.23 -59.02
CA CYS A 883 -85.20 63.97 -59.17
C CYS A 883 -85.86 62.88 -58.34
N ILE A 884 -85.90 61.67 -58.87
CA ILE A 884 -86.33 60.47 -58.16
C ILE A 884 -85.20 59.44 -58.30
N SER A 885 -84.69 58.97 -57.18
CA SER A 885 -83.73 57.86 -57.14
C SER A 885 -84.42 56.58 -57.58
N VAL A 886 -83.78 55.84 -58.49
CA VAL A 886 -84.22 54.52 -58.90
C VAL A 886 -83.43 53.53 -58.05
N ASN A 887 -84.10 52.62 -57.32
CA ASN A 887 -83.45 51.65 -56.41
C ASN A 887 -82.54 50.61 -57.11
N SER A 888 -82.11 50.86 -58.34
CA SER A 888 -81.13 50.07 -59.06
C SER A 888 -79.75 50.72 -58.93
N THR A 889 -78.79 49.99 -58.33
CA THR A 889 -77.37 50.32 -58.44
C THR A 889 -76.97 50.39 -59.92
N SER A 890 -76.09 51.33 -60.27
CA SER A 890 -75.67 51.59 -61.65
C SER A 890 -75.30 50.31 -62.41
N SER A 891 -75.83 50.16 -63.63
CA SER A 891 -75.53 49.01 -64.48
C SER A 891 -74.06 48.93 -64.91
N ALA A 892 -73.34 50.05 -64.85
CA ALA A 892 -71.91 50.14 -65.13
C ALA A 892 -71.03 49.46 -64.07
N CYS A 893 -71.50 49.34 -62.82
CA CYS A 893 -70.71 48.75 -61.72
C CYS A 893 -70.65 47.22 -61.77
N ASN A 894 -71.45 46.57 -62.62
CA ASN A 894 -71.45 45.11 -62.82
C ASN A 894 -70.41 44.61 -63.84
N THR A 895 -69.58 45.51 -64.40
CA THR A 895 -68.59 45.17 -65.44
C THR A 895 -67.12 45.41 -65.07
N CYS A 896 -66.81 45.58 -63.78
CA CYS A 896 -65.40 45.57 -63.37
C CYS A 896 -64.82 44.16 -63.54
N PRO A 897 -63.75 43.97 -64.33
CA PRO A 897 -63.11 42.67 -64.44
C PRO A 897 -62.50 42.32 -63.09
N ASN A 898 -62.89 41.17 -62.54
CA ASN A 898 -62.14 40.52 -61.46
C ASN A 898 -60.71 40.32 -61.96
N VAL A 899 -59.81 41.21 -61.53
CA VAL A 899 -58.38 41.04 -61.74
C VAL A 899 -57.95 39.91 -60.81
N ASN A 900 -58.21 38.66 -61.24
CA ASN A 900 -57.43 37.51 -60.80
C ASN A 900 -56.03 37.67 -61.39
N GLN A 901 -55.25 38.60 -60.82
CA GLN A 901 -53.81 38.62 -61.03
C GLN A 901 -53.21 37.50 -60.20
N THR A 902 -53.05 36.37 -60.88
CA THR A 902 -51.94 35.45 -60.65
C THR A 902 -50.62 36.22 -60.81
N VAL A 903 -50.17 36.82 -59.71
CA VAL A 903 -48.76 37.13 -59.47
C VAL A 903 -48.50 36.57 -58.07
N GLU A 904 -47.57 35.63 -57.95
CA GLU A 904 -47.00 35.22 -56.65
C GLU A 904 -46.29 36.45 -56.05
N ILE A 905 -47.04 37.36 -55.47
CA ILE A 905 -46.53 38.48 -54.70
C ILE A 905 -46.24 37.93 -53.31
N GLU A 906 -45.03 38.19 -52.82
CA GLU A 906 -44.56 37.76 -51.50
C GLU A 906 -45.65 37.97 -50.44
N ASN A 907 -46.22 36.88 -49.92
CA ASN A 907 -47.29 36.93 -48.92
C ASN A 907 -46.78 37.40 -47.54
N TYR A 908 -45.47 37.63 -47.40
CA TYR A 908 -44.81 37.88 -46.15
C TYR A 908 -43.77 38.99 -46.26
N MET A 909 -43.71 39.83 -45.24
CA MET A 909 -42.74 40.90 -45.11
C MET A 909 -41.43 40.32 -44.54
N ARG A 910 -40.31 40.50 -45.28
CA ARG A 910 -38.98 39.99 -44.92
C ARG A 910 -38.02 41.07 -44.39
N ASP A 911 -38.35 42.34 -44.57
CA ASP A 911 -37.55 43.44 -44.06
C ASP A 911 -37.60 43.45 -42.52
N GLY A 912 -36.45 43.61 -41.89
CA GLY A 912 -36.36 43.56 -40.41
C GLY A 912 -36.35 42.14 -39.81
N ILE A 913 -36.15 41.08 -40.61
CA ILE A 913 -35.75 39.78 -40.04
C ILE A 913 -34.38 39.93 -39.37
N GLU A 914 -34.36 39.73 -38.06
CA GLU A 914 -33.13 39.68 -37.29
C GLU A 914 -32.52 38.28 -37.35
N GLN A 915 -31.20 38.22 -37.57
CA GLN A 915 -30.45 36.98 -37.46
C GLN A 915 -30.19 36.66 -35.98
N PRO A 916 -30.11 35.37 -35.60
CA PRO A 916 -29.63 35.02 -34.28
C PRO A 916 -28.24 35.60 -34.06
N VAL A 917 -27.94 35.97 -32.81
CA VAL A 917 -26.61 36.49 -32.43
C VAL A 917 -25.52 35.53 -32.96
N PRO A 918 -24.41 36.02 -33.53
CA PRO A 918 -23.34 35.15 -33.99
C PRO A 918 -22.87 34.22 -32.87
N LYS A 919 -22.66 32.95 -33.20
CA LYS A 919 -22.15 31.97 -32.25
C LYS A 919 -20.73 32.33 -31.84
N THR A 920 -20.52 32.61 -30.55
CA THR A 920 -19.18 32.74 -29.96
C THR A 920 -18.85 31.47 -29.19
N SER A 921 -17.92 30.67 -29.70
CA SER A 921 -17.43 29.50 -28.98
C SER A 921 -16.67 29.97 -27.72
N PRO A 922 -17.03 29.48 -26.53
CA PRO A 922 -16.29 29.83 -25.32
C PRO A 922 -14.88 29.25 -25.37
N ASP A 923 -13.90 30.06 -24.96
CA ASP A 923 -12.55 29.56 -24.70
C ASP A 923 -12.55 28.87 -23.33
N PHE A 924 -12.51 27.54 -23.31
CA PHE A 924 -12.44 26.76 -22.07
C PHE A 924 -11.00 26.51 -21.58
N ILE A 925 -9.98 27.02 -22.29
CA ILE A 925 -8.57 26.77 -21.96
C ILE A 925 -8.21 27.32 -20.58
N HIS A 926 -8.76 28.47 -20.18
CA HIS A 926 -8.49 29.03 -18.85
C HIS A 926 -9.07 28.16 -17.73
N TYR A 927 -10.18 27.46 -17.93
CA TYR A 927 -10.72 26.54 -16.92
C TYR A 927 -9.90 25.25 -16.80
N LEU A 928 -9.32 24.76 -17.91
CA LEU A 928 -8.36 23.66 -17.86
C LEU A 928 -7.10 24.04 -17.06
N LEU A 929 -6.61 25.28 -17.22
CA LEU A 929 -5.48 25.79 -16.43
C LEU A 929 -5.85 25.93 -14.95
N ASP A 930 -6.99 26.53 -14.66
CA ASP A 930 -7.51 26.68 -13.29
C ASP A 930 -7.65 25.33 -12.59
N TYR A 931 -8.06 24.31 -13.34
CA TYR A 931 -8.21 22.95 -12.84
C TYR A 931 -6.86 22.25 -12.63
N ALA A 932 -5.90 22.42 -13.55
CA ALA A 932 -4.55 21.93 -13.37
C ALA A 932 -3.89 22.49 -12.10
N ILE A 933 -4.01 23.79 -11.86
CA ILE A 933 -3.50 24.44 -10.64
C ILE A 933 -4.19 23.87 -9.39
N LEU A 934 -5.50 23.61 -9.46
CA LEU A 934 -6.25 23.02 -8.35
C LEU A 934 -5.75 21.60 -8.03
N LEU A 935 -5.51 20.76 -9.03
CA LEU A 935 -4.97 19.41 -8.84
C LEU A 935 -3.53 19.45 -8.32
N GLU A 936 -2.68 20.32 -8.88
CA GLU A 936 -1.27 20.46 -8.47
C GLU A 936 -1.16 20.88 -7.00
N ALA A 937 -1.99 21.82 -6.55
CA ALA A 937 -2.07 22.27 -5.15
C ALA A 937 -2.43 21.13 -4.18
N HIS A 938 -3.02 20.04 -4.67
CA HIS A 938 -3.46 18.89 -3.87
C HIS A 938 -2.76 17.57 -4.25
N SER A 939 -1.78 17.59 -5.16
CA SER A 939 -1.03 16.40 -5.64
C SER A 939 -0.27 15.64 -4.54
N ASN A 940 0.08 16.33 -3.45
CA ASN A 940 0.73 15.74 -2.28
C ASN A 940 -0.23 15.50 -1.10
N ASN A 941 -1.54 15.69 -1.29
CA ASN A 941 -2.53 15.40 -0.25
C ASN A 941 -2.75 13.89 -0.12
N THR A 942 -2.61 13.35 1.09
CA THR A 942 -2.70 11.90 1.38
C THR A 942 -4.04 11.26 1.04
N LEU A 943 -5.12 12.05 0.93
CA LEU A 943 -6.45 11.59 0.51
C LEU A 943 -6.56 11.42 -0.99
N PHE A 944 -6.04 12.39 -1.75
CA PHE A 944 -6.35 12.51 -3.18
C PHE A 944 -5.19 12.18 -4.09
N LYS A 945 -3.97 12.05 -3.57
CA LYS A 945 -2.77 11.76 -4.36
C LYS A 945 -2.99 10.66 -5.38
N THR A 946 -3.49 9.50 -4.94
CA THR A 946 -3.74 8.36 -5.83
C THR A 946 -4.77 8.68 -6.92
N VAL A 947 -5.84 9.42 -6.59
CA VAL A 947 -6.88 9.82 -7.55
C VAL A 947 -6.32 10.82 -8.57
N ILE A 948 -5.54 11.80 -8.11
CA ILE A 948 -4.90 12.84 -8.94
C ILE A 948 -3.86 12.19 -9.85
N ASP A 949 -2.94 11.38 -9.31
CA ASP A 949 -1.90 10.67 -10.06
C ASP A 949 -2.52 9.79 -11.16
N ASN A 950 -3.62 9.08 -10.85
CA ASN A 950 -4.35 8.28 -11.83
C ASN A 950 -5.02 9.13 -12.91
N PHE A 951 -5.61 10.26 -12.55
CA PHE A 951 -6.26 11.18 -13.48
C PHE A 951 -5.24 11.83 -14.42
N GLU A 952 -4.13 12.35 -13.89
CA GLU A 952 -3.03 12.93 -14.66
C GLU A 952 -2.38 11.88 -15.57
N GLY A 953 -2.13 10.66 -15.06
CA GLY A 953 -1.62 9.55 -15.85
C GLY A 953 -2.55 9.17 -17.01
N ALA A 954 -3.87 9.22 -16.79
CA ALA A 954 -4.84 8.95 -17.85
C ALA A 954 -4.89 10.07 -18.91
N ILE A 955 -4.77 11.34 -18.51
CA ILE A 955 -4.61 12.47 -19.44
C ILE A 955 -3.36 12.28 -20.29
N GLN A 956 -2.23 12.01 -19.65
CA GLN A 956 -0.96 11.80 -20.35
C GLN A 956 -1.04 10.62 -21.32
N LYS A 957 -1.70 9.53 -20.94
CA LYS A 957 -1.92 8.38 -21.82
C LYS A 957 -2.80 8.71 -23.03
N LYS A 958 -3.87 9.51 -22.84
CA LYS A 958 -4.82 9.82 -23.92
C LYS A 958 -4.28 10.85 -24.91
N PHE A 959 -3.51 11.83 -24.43
CA PHE A 959 -3.09 12.97 -25.25
C PHE A 959 -1.59 13.03 -25.50
N SER A 960 -0.77 12.18 -24.86
CA SER A 960 0.71 12.22 -24.88
C SER A 960 1.34 13.48 -24.25
N TYR A 961 0.55 14.27 -23.53
CA TYR A 961 0.95 15.50 -22.84
C TYR A 961 0.28 15.52 -21.46
N ASN A 962 0.94 16.11 -20.46
CA ASN A 962 0.29 16.36 -19.18
C ASN A 962 -0.75 17.50 -19.28
N ILE A 963 -1.60 17.66 -18.27
CA ILE A 963 -2.69 18.67 -18.29
C ILE A 963 -2.16 20.10 -18.45
N SER A 964 -0.96 20.38 -17.91
CA SER A 964 -0.28 21.68 -18.03
C SER A 964 0.33 21.90 -19.42
N GLU A 965 0.69 20.84 -20.14
CA GLU A 965 1.23 20.84 -21.50
C GLU A 965 0.13 20.85 -22.57
N MET A 966 -1.07 20.33 -22.28
CA MET A 966 -2.26 20.51 -23.14
C MET A 966 -2.50 21.99 -23.48
N ARG A 967 -2.14 22.89 -22.56
CA ARG A 967 -2.05 24.33 -22.78
C ARG A 967 -1.37 24.66 -24.10
N LEU A 968 -0.17 24.13 -24.34
CA LEU A 968 0.70 24.50 -25.47
C LEU A 968 0.16 24.03 -26.82
N LEU A 969 -0.68 23.00 -26.85
CA LEU A 969 -1.29 22.49 -28.07
C LEU A 969 -2.52 23.31 -28.50
N TYR A 970 -3.37 23.69 -27.56
CA TYR A 970 -4.55 24.51 -27.90
C TYR A 970 -4.17 25.92 -28.35
N PHE A 971 -3.03 26.47 -27.90
CA PHE A 971 -2.46 27.71 -28.43
C PHE A 971 -1.93 27.61 -29.87
N LYS A 972 -1.63 26.40 -30.39
CA LYS A 972 -1.09 26.22 -31.75
C LYS A 972 -2.15 26.07 -32.84
N ASN A 973 -3.38 25.70 -32.47
CA ASN A 973 -4.48 25.53 -33.43
C ASN A 973 -5.42 26.75 -33.48
N SER A 974 -5.18 27.79 -32.67
CA SER A 974 -5.96 29.03 -32.62
C SER A 974 -5.16 30.27 -33.05
N ALA A 975 -4.05 30.09 -33.77
CA ALA A 975 -3.22 31.16 -34.36
C ALA A 975 -3.22 31.07 -35.89
#